data_AF-A0A1G5XPV1-F1
#
_entry.id   AF-A0A1G5XPV1-F1
#
_cell.length_a   1.000
_cell.length_b   1.000
_cell.length_c   1.000
_cell.angle_alpha   90.00
_cell.angle_beta   90.00
_cell.angle_gamma   90.00
#
_symmetry.space_group_name_H-M   'P 1'
#
loop_
_entity.id
_entity.type
_entity.pdbx_description
1 polymer ?
#
loop_
_entity_poly.entity_id
_entity_poly.type
_entity_poly.pdbx_seq_one_letter_code
_entity_poly.pdbx_strand_id
1 'polypeptide(L)'
;MKKIYFFLIIVLVFLSSVALVSAADNPQSNEDMPLNQEEDSILETQEINDDTTQEDSILEKTQEINDDTTQEDILGVPKRPGTFHELQRIIDEVPEGDWFSIARDYYAEEDSETLTIEKSIIFKGDGHTLDGKLLDRIMSVSLNSKQTVVLENLNFINGKLSWTNGAGLYISGGAVTLVNCTFKDNQGGFTVSGEGGALYAKDCKLRVLNSVFDHNHFERDTATLLYGGAIGVKGGFCIILDSVFKNNIAEQGSAIWTDESSLHVERCDFINNTCKFYGAIYSGSNSDIICCNFIGNKAMLTGSSICIFDGDTSRIESCNFIGDRADNPGYQDLGDTINVINPYLMKDSPTVFITNCTFTDQVKNACIVSNYRSKVIANNNWWGNTDQNKNEKPNVRGNVVVDDWYYISLNKTDYMPNEKTLLELSLKSAKDNSKKDFPSIYAISNIKATNATVTQAGKYSFYYEPFPNSDKGSVEFTLYYYYYNDPLEFTFMHDVKEVTVHNYNELADALENAQKQVAPNCIINLAEGNYKATKNIVLKSSAGLKNLVINGNNNVLDGNNAHSFLTVIGFLTSLNGVKVTISDATFKNFNAQDSDGSVLAMTMGYGEANLNNVKFIENVGRYGGALSFAVLTNVNINGCEFIKNSATVDGGAAYVNSINFNIKDTTFTQNTAKNKGGAVYESVRTTTIDNSKFLENTARLGGALYYSSGTVTCTGSEFLRNVATEDAGAVYRNGPFYDDNNVFSDNSPNNFEYTGSAEGDDISPSSYSRYSGSGTGYRSIDKITMNNHQISISNNKLTLGVLNQIFNKDFRNGHILVYIDGILVFNATTTDDLTQIIIDLLSLLLGKHEIKVVFTDGNGNTNTYTENITI
;
A
#
# COMPACT_ATOMS: atom_id res chain seq x y z
N MET A 1 1.56 4.82 34.37
CA MET A 1 1.61 6.29 34.57
C MET A 1 2.46 7.03 33.51
N LYS A 2 2.54 6.49 32.29
CA LYS A 2 3.07 7.12 31.07
C LYS A 2 2.18 6.61 29.92
N LYS A 3 2.03 7.37 28.83
CA LYS A 3 1.21 7.09 27.63
C LYS A 3 -0.14 7.82 27.54
N ILE A 4 -0.15 9.15 27.44
CA ILE A 4 -1.29 9.88 26.82
C ILE A 4 -0.85 11.05 25.91
N TYR A 5 0.38 11.56 25.98
CA TYR A 5 0.78 12.74 25.18
C TYR A 5 1.52 12.38 23.89
N PHE A 6 0.79 12.08 22.82
CA PHE A 6 1.14 12.37 21.42
C PHE A 6 -0.01 11.77 20.58
N PHE A 7 -0.88 12.58 19.96
CA PHE A 7 -1.45 12.44 18.58
C PHE A 7 -2.49 13.53 18.34
N LEU A 8 -2.00 14.72 18.00
CA LEU A 8 -2.72 15.70 17.19
C LEU A 8 -1.65 16.35 16.32
N ILE A 9 -1.99 16.67 15.06
CA ILE A 9 -1.14 17.24 13.98
C ILE A 9 -0.52 16.08 13.14
N ILE A 10 -0.91 15.76 11.89
CA ILE A 10 -1.39 16.55 10.74
C ILE A 10 -2.42 15.75 9.90
N VAL A 11 -3.62 16.32 9.71
CA VAL A 11 -4.43 16.15 8.47
C VAL A 11 -4.43 17.53 7.83
N LEU A 12 -3.81 17.67 6.65
CA LEU A 12 -4.16 18.63 5.59
C LEU A 12 -3.14 18.53 4.45
N VAL A 13 -3.33 17.59 3.53
CA VAL A 13 -3.18 17.74 2.06
C VAL A 13 -3.80 16.49 1.44
N PHE A 14 -5.00 16.57 0.85
CA PHE A 14 -5.40 15.74 -0.30
C PHE A 14 -6.69 16.30 -0.90
N LEU A 15 -6.54 17.16 -1.90
CA LEU A 15 -7.51 17.40 -2.96
C LEU A 15 -6.74 17.84 -4.21
N SER A 16 -6.32 16.88 -5.03
CA SER A 16 -6.33 16.94 -6.51
C SER A 16 -5.40 15.88 -7.12
N SER A 17 -5.96 14.90 -7.82
CA SER A 17 -5.48 14.47 -9.15
C SER A 17 -6.36 13.34 -9.69
N VAL A 18 -7.46 13.72 -10.35
CA VAL A 18 -8.01 12.94 -11.48
C VAL A 18 -7.47 13.64 -12.72
N ALA A 19 -6.57 12.98 -13.45
CA ALA A 19 -6.25 13.36 -14.82
C ALA A 19 -6.00 12.10 -15.63
N LEU A 20 -6.91 11.85 -16.58
CA LEU A 20 -6.73 10.95 -17.70
C LEU A 20 -5.46 11.32 -18.47
N VAL A 21 -4.67 10.32 -18.87
CA VAL A 21 -3.78 10.44 -20.03
C VAL A 21 -4.23 9.38 -21.04
N SER A 22 -4.93 9.85 -22.08
CA SER A 22 -5.12 9.12 -23.33
C SER A 22 -4.07 9.60 -24.33
N ALA A 23 -3.29 8.68 -24.87
CA ALA A 23 -2.40 8.92 -26.00
C ALA A 23 -3.18 9.17 -27.29
N ALA A 24 -2.70 10.09 -28.13
CA ALA A 24 -3.06 10.19 -29.54
C ALA A 24 -1.83 10.66 -30.33
N ASP A 25 -1.38 9.79 -31.24
CA ASP A 25 -0.29 10.03 -32.19
C ASP A 25 -0.79 10.61 -33.53
N ASN A 26 0.20 11.14 -34.26
CA ASN A 26 0.46 11.08 -35.72
C ASN A 26 0.40 12.39 -36.58
N PRO A 27 1.16 12.46 -37.70
CA PRO A 27 2.03 13.58 -38.09
C PRO A 27 1.81 14.00 -39.57
N GLN A 28 2.64 14.91 -40.11
CA GLN A 28 3.01 15.12 -41.53
C GLN A 28 3.86 16.42 -41.59
N SER A 29 4.85 16.67 -42.47
CA SER A 29 5.66 15.92 -43.45
C SER A 29 6.70 16.91 -44.02
N ASN A 30 7.91 16.42 -44.33
CA ASN A 30 8.94 16.83 -45.33
C ASN A 30 9.29 18.32 -45.56
N GLU A 31 10.58 18.68 -45.60
CA GLU A 31 11.47 18.63 -46.78
C GLU A 31 12.93 19.03 -46.43
N ASP A 32 13.86 18.37 -47.13
CA ASP A 32 15.22 18.76 -47.55
C ASP A 32 16.49 18.69 -46.64
N MET A 33 17.31 17.70 -47.02
CA MET A 33 18.77 17.49 -46.88
C MET A 33 19.60 18.59 -47.63
N PRO A 34 20.97 18.70 -47.54
CA PRO A 34 21.94 17.58 -47.49
C PRO A 34 23.28 17.74 -46.71
N LEU A 35 23.83 16.56 -46.36
CA LEU A 35 25.23 16.04 -46.44
C LEU A 35 26.49 16.94 -46.29
N ASN A 36 27.37 16.57 -45.36
CA ASN A 36 28.79 16.17 -45.55
C ASN A 36 29.43 15.81 -44.18
N GLN A 37 29.87 14.58 -43.93
CA GLN A 37 31.17 13.93 -44.24
C GLN A 37 32.33 14.25 -43.27
N GLU A 38 32.68 13.21 -42.51
CA GLU A 38 34.01 12.62 -42.23
C GLU A 38 35.10 13.32 -41.39
N GLU A 39 35.54 12.52 -40.40
CA GLU A 39 36.91 12.18 -39.99
C GLU A 39 37.77 13.10 -39.07
N ASP A 40 38.13 12.50 -37.93
CA ASP A 40 39.46 12.36 -37.31
C ASP A 40 40.50 13.49 -37.47
N SER A 41 41.00 14.00 -36.35
CA SER A 41 42.35 13.66 -35.86
C SER A 41 42.85 14.58 -34.73
N ILE A 42 43.63 13.96 -33.87
CA ILE A 42 44.41 14.48 -32.74
C ILE A 42 45.59 15.33 -33.26
N LEU A 43 45.96 16.41 -32.55
CA LEU A 43 47.37 16.72 -32.25
C LEU A 43 47.55 17.84 -31.21
N GLU A 44 48.42 17.51 -30.26
CA GLU A 44 48.99 18.27 -29.15
C GLU A 44 49.96 19.39 -29.55
N THR A 45 50.34 20.15 -28.51
CA THR A 45 51.51 21.01 -28.31
C THR A 45 51.34 22.47 -28.79
N GLN A 46 51.78 23.50 -28.05
CA GLN A 46 52.99 23.57 -27.24
C GLN A 46 52.96 24.69 -26.16
N GLU A 47 53.64 24.45 -25.03
CA GLU A 47 53.95 25.37 -23.92
C GLU A 47 54.90 26.51 -24.32
N ILE A 48 54.82 27.63 -23.58
CA ILE A 48 56.00 28.45 -23.22
C ILE A 48 55.91 28.76 -21.72
N ASN A 49 56.96 28.34 -21.00
CA ASN A 49 57.26 28.59 -19.59
C ASN A 49 57.95 29.95 -19.37
N ASP A 50 57.88 30.37 -18.10
CA ASP A 50 58.91 31.04 -17.25
C ASP A 50 58.30 32.23 -16.50
N ASP A 51 58.53 32.47 -15.21
CA ASP A 51 59.23 31.76 -14.14
C ASP A 51 58.93 32.55 -12.83
N THR A 52 59.28 31.96 -11.68
CA THR A 52 59.59 32.55 -10.36
C THR A 52 58.62 32.38 -9.18
N THR A 53 58.97 31.35 -8.40
CA THR A 53 59.21 31.33 -6.94
C THR A 53 58.07 31.15 -5.94
N GLN A 54 58.39 30.27 -4.99
CA GLN A 54 57.59 29.53 -4.02
C GLN A 54 57.58 30.21 -2.64
N GLU A 55 56.60 29.78 -1.83
CA GLU A 55 56.56 29.81 -0.36
C GLU A 55 56.32 31.17 0.32
N ASP A 56 55.13 31.37 0.93
CA ASP A 56 54.98 30.91 2.32
C ASP A 56 53.55 31.00 2.87
N SER A 57 53.32 30.11 3.82
CA SER A 57 52.14 29.83 4.65
C SER A 57 51.40 31.03 5.28
N ILE A 58 50.06 30.94 5.34
CA ILE A 58 49.23 31.76 6.24
C ILE A 58 48.48 30.81 7.18
N LEU A 59 48.99 30.71 8.42
CA LEU A 59 48.21 30.28 9.58
C LEU A 59 48.45 31.26 10.74
N GLU A 60 47.35 31.55 11.44
CA GLU A 60 47.22 32.13 12.78
C GLU A 60 46.95 33.63 12.98
N LYS A 61 45.69 33.84 13.41
CA LYS A 61 45.23 34.56 14.62
C LYS A 61 45.10 36.08 14.58
N THR A 62 43.86 36.54 14.68
CA THR A 62 43.38 37.10 15.97
C THR A 62 41.86 37.07 16.06
N GLN A 63 41.37 36.61 17.22
CA GLN A 63 40.04 36.89 17.74
C GLN A 63 39.94 38.38 18.07
N GLU A 64 38.80 39.02 17.79
CA GLU A 64 38.01 39.69 18.84
C GLU A 64 36.62 40.09 18.33
N ILE A 65 35.70 40.06 19.28
CA ILE A 65 34.25 40.19 19.22
C ILE A 65 33.83 41.61 18.81
N ASN A 66 32.78 41.72 18.00
CA ASN A 66 31.77 42.78 18.16
C ASN A 66 30.41 42.37 17.59
N ASP A 67 29.45 42.40 18.50
CA ASP A 67 28.00 42.52 18.40
C ASP A 67 27.45 43.06 17.06
N ASP A 68 26.49 42.32 16.49
CA ASP A 68 25.32 42.96 15.89
C ASP A 68 24.08 42.04 16.07
N THR A 69 23.42 42.22 17.19
CA THR A 69 22.03 41.83 17.38
C THR A 69 21.14 42.94 16.83
N THR A 70 20.58 42.78 15.61
CA THR A 70 19.29 43.39 15.25
C THR A 70 18.52 42.61 14.17
N GLN A 71 17.30 42.18 14.54
CA GLN A 71 16.08 41.94 13.73
C GLN A 71 15.90 40.63 12.90
N GLU A 72 15.30 39.64 13.57
CA GLU A 72 14.08 38.86 13.24
C GLU A 72 13.65 38.57 11.77
N ASP A 73 13.62 37.26 11.47
CA ASP A 73 12.44 36.43 11.15
C ASP A 73 11.33 36.91 10.22
N ILE A 74 11.07 36.10 9.17
CA ILE A 74 9.75 35.95 8.52
C ILE A 74 9.56 34.51 7.95
N LEU A 75 8.61 33.75 8.53
CA LEU A 75 8.03 32.43 8.14
C LEU A 75 8.38 31.25 9.05
N GLY A 76 7.56 31.01 10.08
CA GLY A 76 7.60 29.86 11.01
C GLY A 76 7.19 28.50 10.43
N VAL A 77 7.43 28.28 9.14
CA VAL A 77 7.76 26.92 8.65
C VAL A 77 9.27 26.85 8.75
N PRO A 78 9.90 25.80 9.30
CA PRO A 78 11.33 25.68 9.12
C PRO A 78 11.60 25.59 7.62
N LYS A 79 11.95 26.72 6.98
CA LYS A 79 12.25 26.83 5.55
C LYS A 79 13.46 25.99 5.17
N ARG A 80 14.19 25.54 6.17
CA ARG A 80 15.33 24.65 6.01
C ARG A 80 14.89 23.27 6.46
N PRO A 81 15.13 22.25 5.61
CA PRO A 81 15.17 20.87 6.06
C PRO A 81 15.92 20.79 7.41
N GLY A 82 15.47 19.92 8.31
CA GLY A 82 16.22 19.70 9.55
C GLY A 82 17.49 18.91 9.28
N THR A 83 18.44 18.93 10.20
CA THR A 83 19.68 18.16 10.04
C THR A 83 19.57 16.81 10.74
N PHE A 84 20.38 15.82 10.38
CA PHE A 84 20.39 14.54 11.09
C PHE A 84 20.77 14.69 12.57
N HIS A 85 21.59 15.69 12.93
CA HIS A 85 21.84 16.05 14.34
C HIS A 85 20.57 16.49 15.09
N GLU A 86 19.66 17.21 14.43
CA GLU A 86 18.37 17.56 15.00
C GLU A 86 17.47 16.33 15.13
N LEU A 87 17.39 15.51 14.08
CA LEU A 87 16.54 14.33 14.08
C LEU A 87 17.01 13.28 15.10
N GLN A 88 18.31 13.08 15.25
CA GLN A 88 18.85 12.15 16.25
C GLN A 88 18.43 12.55 17.66
N ARG A 89 18.50 13.83 18.00
CA ARG A 89 18.04 14.34 19.30
C ARG A 89 16.55 14.05 19.52
N ILE A 90 15.72 14.24 18.49
CA ILE A 90 14.29 13.91 18.56
C ILE A 90 14.12 12.41 18.83
N ILE A 91 14.80 11.54 18.08
CA ILE A 91 14.76 10.09 18.26
C ILE A 91 15.16 9.69 19.69
N ASP A 92 16.23 10.29 20.22
CA ASP A 92 16.76 10.00 21.55
C ASP A 92 15.78 10.36 22.67
N GLU A 93 15.03 11.44 22.51
CA GLU A 93 14.04 11.93 23.48
C GLU A 93 12.75 11.06 23.54
N VAL A 94 12.43 10.30 22.48
CA VAL A 94 11.22 9.46 22.46
C VAL A 94 11.30 8.31 23.49
N PRO A 95 10.33 8.15 24.40
CA PRO A 95 10.33 7.01 25.31
C PRO A 95 10.22 5.67 24.59
N GLU A 96 10.86 4.61 25.12
CA GLU A 96 10.71 3.26 24.56
C GLU A 96 9.24 2.79 24.59
N GLY A 97 8.78 2.30 23.45
CA GLY A 97 7.42 1.82 23.20
C GLY A 97 6.42 2.91 22.82
N ASP A 98 6.87 4.16 22.65
CA ASP A 98 6.07 5.29 22.17
C ASP A 98 6.31 5.53 20.67
N TRP A 99 5.66 6.58 20.14
CA TRP A 99 5.67 6.93 18.73
C TRP A 99 5.95 8.42 18.55
N PHE A 100 6.46 8.82 17.38
CA PHE A 100 6.58 10.22 16.98
C PHE A 100 6.39 10.38 15.46
N SER A 101 6.12 11.61 15.02
CA SER A 101 6.11 11.99 13.60
C SER A 101 7.06 13.14 13.31
N ILE A 102 7.52 13.24 12.07
CA ILE A 102 8.26 14.39 11.57
C ILE A 102 7.36 15.27 10.71
N ALA A 103 7.58 16.59 10.75
CA ALA A 103 6.78 17.59 10.04
C ALA A 103 7.52 18.27 8.87
N ARG A 104 8.72 17.77 8.54
CA ARG A 104 9.60 18.28 7.48
C ARG A 104 10.63 17.24 7.10
N ASP A 105 11.28 17.47 5.96
CA ASP A 105 12.41 16.67 5.51
C ASP A 105 13.65 16.91 6.37
N TYR A 106 14.52 15.90 6.44
CA TYR A 106 15.81 15.97 7.12
C TYR A 106 16.94 15.54 6.19
N TYR A 107 18.14 16.10 6.37
CA TYR A 107 19.30 15.78 5.55
C TYR A 107 20.58 15.57 6.37
N ALA A 108 21.50 14.80 5.82
CA ALA A 108 22.86 14.68 6.35
C ALA A 108 23.72 15.90 6.00
N GLU A 109 24.51 16.35 6.96
CA GLU A 109 25.60 17.33 6.82
C GLU A 109 26.96 16.59 6.80
N GLU A 110 28.05 17.26 6.40
CA GLU A 110 29.39 16.62 6.28
C GLU A 110 29.88 15.99 7.59
N ASP A 111 29.46 16.54 8.72
CA ASP A 111 29.76 16.07 10.07
C ASP A 111 28.62 15.25 10.70
N SER A 112 27.52 15.00 9.97
CA SER A 112 26.41 14.20 10.48
C SER A 112 26.79 12.74 10.61
N GLU A 113 26.42 12.17 11.76
CA GLU A 113 26.47 10.73 11.99
C GLU A 113 25.20 10.04 11.46
N THR A 114 25.32 8.76 11.12
CA THR A 114 24.19 7.88 10.83
C THR A 114 23.13 7.94 11.95
N LEU A 115 21.84 8.09 11.61
CA LEU A 115 20.76 8.07 12.60
C LEU A 115 20.67 6.69 13.28
N THR A 116 20.50 6.63 14.59
CA THR A 116 20.47 5.36 15.36
C THR A 116 19.17 5.17 16.12
N ILE A 117 18.64 3.94 16.08
CA ILE A 117 17.49 3.49 16.88
C ILE A 117 17.86 2.19 17.59
N GLU A 118 17.88 2.21 18.93
CA GLU A 118 18.23 1.06 19.78
C GLU A 118 17.10 0.64 20.73
N LYS A 119 15.89 1.13 20.46
CA LYS A 119 14.70 0.97 21.32
C LYS A 119 13.46 0.72 20.48
N SER A 120 12.44 0.16 21.11
CA SER A 120 11.14 -0.02 20.44
C SER A 120 10.47 1.33 20.20
N ILE A 121 10.13 1.69 18.97
CA ILE A 121 9.42 2.93 18.62
C ILE A 121 8.58 2.78 17.34
N ILE A 122 7.61 3.67 17.16
CA ILE A 122 6.94 3.88 15.87
C ILE A 122 7.35 5.27 15.34
N PHE A 123 8.04 5.29 14.20
CA PHE A 123 8.48 6.51 13.52
C PHE A 123 7.61 6.74 12.27
N LYS A 124 6.82 7.81 12.32
CA LYS A 124 5.94 8.23 11.22
C LYS A 124 6.56 9.37 10.42
N GLY A 125 6.73 9.15 9.13
CA GLY A 125 7.29 10.11 8.19
C GLY A 125 6.26 11.05 7.58
N ASP A 126 4.98 10.67 7.53
CA ASP A 126 3.92 11.42 6.84
C ASP A 126 4.25 11.83 5.39
N GLY A 127 5.12 11.05 4.73
CA GLY A 127 5.60 11.29 3.36
C GLY A 127 6.90 12.10 3.27
N HIS A 128 7.49 12.49 4.41
CA HIS A 128 8.74 13.27 4.44
C HIS A 128 9.98 12.45 4.14
N THR A 129 11.01 13.17 3.74
CA THR A 129 12.26 12.65 3.21
C THR A 129 13.39 12.72 4.23
N LEU A 130 14.13 11.63 4.34
CA LEU A 130 15.44 11.55 4.97
C LEU A 130 16.47 11.42 3.85
N ASP A 131 17.19 12.51 3.58
CA ASP A 131 18.14 12.64 2.48
C ASP A 131 19.58 12.46 3.00
N GLY A 132 20.19 11.32 2.71
CA GLY A 132 21.58 11.04 3.09
C GLY A 132 22.61 11.87 2.35
N LYS A 133 22.21 12.65 1.33
CA LYS A 133 23.08 13.52 0.50
C LYS A 133 24.31 12.83 -0.09
N LEU A 134 24.28 11.51 -0.19
CA LEU A 134 25.40 10.65 -0.52
C LEU A 134 26.62 10.83 0.41
N LEU A 135 26.39 11.22 1.66
CA LEU A 135 27.44 11.46 2.66
C LEU A 135 27.70 10.23 3.54
N ASP A 136 26.65 9.68 4.14
CA ASP A 136 26.71 8.48 4.98
C ASP A 136 25.40 7.67 4.87
N ARG A 137 25.32 6.55 5.60
CA ARG A 137 24.06 5.82 5.78
C ARG A 137 23.03 6.71 6.46
N ILE A 138 21.77 6.60 6.01
CA ILE A 138 20.69 7.39 6.60
C ILE A 138 20.38 6.91 8.01
N MET A 139 20.14 5.60 8.22
CA MET A 139 19.69 5.08 9.51
C MET A 139 20.19 3.67 9.82
N SER A 140 20.46 3.41 11.11
CA SER A 140 20.79 2.12 11.69
C SER A 140 19.83 1.77 12.83
N VAL A 141 19.29 0.56 12.81
CA VAL A 141 18.36 0.02 13.80
C VAL A 141 19.00 -1.21 14.44
N SER A 142 19.36 -1.13 15.72
CA SER A 142 20.06 -2.19 16.46
C SER A 142 19.22 -2.64 17.64
N LEU A 143 18.55 -3.79 17.51
CA LEU A 143 17.52 -4.24 18.44
C LEU A 143 17.88 -5.57 19.08
N ASN A 144 17.48 -5.74 20.35
CA ASN A 144 17.43 -7.08 20.94
C ASN A 144 16.21 -7.86 20.44
N SER A 145 16.18 -9.17 20.69
CA SER A 145 15.16 -10.10 20.17
C SER A 145 13.71 -9.83 20.62
N LYS A 146 13.49 -8.96 21.61
CA LYS A 146 12.15 -8.59 22.11
C LYS A 146 11.67 -7.22 21.61
N GLN A 147 12.56 -6.40 21.05
CA GLN A 147 12.25 -5.05 20.64
C GLN A 147 11.68 -5.00 19.21
N THR A 148 10.87 -3.96 18.96
CA THR A 148 10.18 -3.78 17.68
C THR A 148 10.22 -2.34 17.22
N VAL A 149 10.56 -2.10 15.95
CA VAL A 149 10.47 -0.77 15.33
C VAL A 149 9.50 -0.81 14.16
N VAL A 150 8.67 0.23 14.04
CA VAL A 150 7.82 0.45 12.86
C VAL A 150 8.20 1.76 12.22
N LEU A 151 8.51 1.74 10.93
CA LEU A 151 8.79 2.91 10.11
C LEU A 151 7.64 3.06 9.10
N GLU A 152 6.92 4.18 9.14
CA GLU A 152 5.71 4.40 8.34
C GLU A 152 5.86 5.65 7.47
N ASN A 153 5.51 5.58 6.18
CA ASN A 153 5.45 6.73 5.26
C ASN A 153 6.75 7.56 5.19
N LEU A 154 7.92 6.92 5.15
CA LEU A 154 9.23 7.60 5.08
C LEU A 154 9.90 7.41 3.73
N ASN A 155 10.55 8.46 3.21
CA ASN A 155 11.40 8.35 2.02
C ASN A 155 12.88 8.38 2.43
N PHE A 156 13.59 7.28 2.23
CA PHE A 156 15.04 7.14 2.41
C PHE A 156 15.71 7.37 1.06
N ILE A 157 16.35 8.51 0.87
CA ILE A 157 16.98 8.85 -0.41
C ILE A 157 18.46 9.18 -0.28
N ASN A 158 19.22 8.88 -1.32
CA ASN A 158 20.64 9.25 -1.42
C ASN A 158 21.48 8.83 -0.21
N GLY A 159 21.16 7.73 0.46
CA GLY A 159 22.07 7.14 1.43
C GLY A 159 23.28 6.60 0.70
N LYS A 160 24.49 6.84 1.21
CA LYS A 160 25.72 6.27 0.63
C LYS A 160 26.62 5.84 1.75
N LEU A 161 27.18 4.64 1.66
CA LEU A 161 28.15 4.23 2.67
C LEU A 161 29.34 3.53 2.02
N SER A 162 30.55 4.03 2.24
CA SER A 162 31.74 3.60 1.51
C SER A 162 32.26 2.21 1.89
N TRP A 163 31.87 1.67 3.05
CA TRP A 163 32.55 0.50 3.66
C TRP A 163 31.64 -0.69 4.04
N THR A 164 30.30 -0.58 4.08
CA THR A 164 29.39 -1.59 4.65
C THR A 164 27.98 -1.63 3.99
N ASN A 165 27.10 -2.48 4.51
CA ASN A 165 25.76 -2.83 3.99
C ASN A 165 24.65 -1.81 4.31
N GLY A 166 23.57 -1.73 3.52
CA GLY A 166 22.37 -0.95 3.85
C GLY A 166 22.61 0.56 3.87
N ALA A 167 22.75 1.21 2.71
CA ALA A 167 23.07 2.63 2.64
C ALA A 167 21.88 3.53 3.04
N GLY A 168 20.65 3.10 2.81
CA GLY A 168 19.47 3.74 3.38
C GLY A 168 19.22 3.29 4.81
N LEU A 169 19.06 1.98 5.00
CA LEU A 169 18.69 1.42 6.31
C LEU A 169 19.50 0.16 6.63
N TYR A 170 20.14 0.14 7.78
CA TYR A 170 20.74 -1.05 8.36
C TYR A 170 19.92 -1.53 9.55
N ILE A 171 19.67 -2.83 9.64
CA ILE A 171 18.91 -3.45 10.72
C ILE A 171 19.72 -4.63 11.27
N SER A 172 19.84 -4.71 12.58
CA SER A 172 20.38 -5.88 13.27
C SER A 172 19.48 -6.27 14.45
N GLY A 173 19.05 -7.53 14.47
CA GLY A 173 18.22 -8.10 15.54
C GLY A 173 16.77 -7.59 15.57
N GLY A 174 16.02 -8.04 16.57
CA GLY A 174 14.62 -7.63 16.82
C GLY A 174 13.65 -7.87 15.66
N ALA A 175 12.58 -7.08 15.62
CA ALA A 175 11.63 -7.07 14.52
C ALA A 175 11.41 -5.64 13.98
N VAL A 176 11.45 -5.49 12.66
CA VAL A 176 11.23 -4.20 12.00
C VAL A 176 10.14 -4.33 10.96
N THR A 177 9.18 -3.40 10.98
CA THR A 177 8.11 -3.30 9.97
C THR A 177 8.23 -1.97 9.23
N LEU A 178 8.29 -2.04 7.91
CA LEU A 178 8.23 -0.90 7.01
C LEU A 178 6.86 -0.87 6.35
N VAL A 179 6.19 0.28 6.39
CA VAL A 179 4.87 0.47 5.81
C VAL A 179 4.90 1.72 4.94
N ASN A 180 4.57 1.60 3.65
CA ASN A 180 4.50 2.73 2.73
C ASN A 180 5.80 3.54 2.64
N CYS A 181 6.96 2.89 2.77
CA CYS A 181 8.25 3.57 2.69
C CYS A 181 8.78 3.55 1.27
N THR A 182 9.56 4.58 0.92
CA THR A 182 10.30 4.64 -0.34
C THR A 182 11.79 4.59 -0.05
N PHE A 183 12.52 3.73 -0.75
CA PHE A 183 13.97 3.70 -0.78
C PHE A 183 14.43 4.02 -2.20
N LYS A 184 15.06 5.17 -2.39
CA LYS A 184 15.42 5.64 -3.72
C LYS A 184 16.85 6.16 -3.82
N ASP A 185 17.54 5.80 -4.89
CA ASP A 185 18.88 6.30 -5.22
C ASP A 185 19.91 6.05 -4.08
N ASN A 186 19.72 4.99 -3.28
CA ASN A 186 20.66 4.61 -2.23
C ASN A 186 21.80 3.75 -2.82
N GLN A 187 23.01 3.97 -2.31
CA GLN A 187 24.24 3.46 -2.87
C GLN A 187 25.12 2.73 -1.84
N GLY A 188 25.25 1.41 -1.99
CA GLY A 188 26.18 0.60 -1.19
C GLY A 188 27.65 0.74 -1.61
N GLY A 189 28.57 0.50 -0.66
CA GLY A 189 30.01 0.70 -0.79
C GLY A 189 30.83 -0.48 -1.34
N PHE A 190 32.13 -0.25 -1.54
CA PHE A 190 32.95 -0.99 -2.52
C PHE A 190 33.82 -2.14 -1.98
N THR A 191 34.11 -2.28 -0.68
CA THR A 191 35.46 -2.80 -0.37
C THR A 191 35.72 -4.30 -0.37
N VAL A 192 34.74 -5.21 -0.31
CA VAL A 192 35.00 -6.68 -0.43
C VAL A 192 33.75 -7.52 -0.75
N SER A 193 32.62 -7.18 -0.13
CA SER A 193 31.31 -7.78 -0.34
C SER A 193 30.26 -6.84 0.25
N GLY A 194 29.25 -6.44 -0.53
CA GLY A 194 28.17 -5.56 -0.07
C GLY A 194 26.83 -6.27 -0.18
N GLU A 195 25.99 -6.17 0.85
CA GLU A 195 24.66 -6.76 0.89
C GLU A 195 23.62 -5.65 1.14
N GLY A 196 22.54 -5.58 0.35
CA GLY A 196 21.47 -4.60 0.58
C GLY A 196 21.86 -3.15 0.25
N GLY A 197 21.88 -2.76 -1.04
CA GLY A 197 22.28 -1.42 -1.46
C GLY A 197 21.44 -0.32 -0.82
N ALA A 198 20.13 -0.53 -0.69
CA ALA A 198 19.24 0.37 0.06
C ALA A 198 19.08 -0.07 1.51
N LEU A 199 18.74 -1.33 1.72
CA LEU A 199 18.37 -1.87 3.01
C LEU A 199 19.12 -3.17 3.27
N TYR A 200 19.73 -3.26 4.43
CA TYR A 200 20.30 -4.51 4.92
C TYR A 200 19.72 -4.91 6.26
N ALA A 201 19.34 -6.18 6.39
CA ALA A 201 18.72 -6.71 7.59
C ALA A 201 19.41 -7.99 8.04
N LYS A 202 19.93 -7.99 9.28
CA LYS A 202 20.68 -9.12 9.84
C LYS A 202 20.02 -9.67 11.10
N ASP A 203 19.86 -10.99 11.17
CA ASP A 203 19.35 -11.72 12.34
C ASP A 203 18.02 -11.17 12.88
N CYS A 204 17.15 -10.69 11.97
CA CYS A 204 15.95 -9.96 12.33
C CYS A 204 14.68 -10.56 11.70
N LYS A 205 13.53 -10.11 12.19
CA LYS A 205 12.23 -10.32 11.54
C LYS A 205 11.87 -9.07 10.75
N LEU A 206 12.19 -9.05 9.46
CA LEU A 206 11.88 -7.94 8.57
C LEU A 206 10.51 -8.13 7.92
N ARG A 207 9.71 -7.06 7.92
CA ARG A 207 8.43 -6.99 7.23
C ARG A 207 8.39 -5.73 6.39
N VAL A 208 8.10 -5.86 5.11
CA VAL A 208 8.01 -4.74 4.16
C VAL A 208 6.64 -4.78 3.50
N LEU A 209 5.87 -3.71 3.68
CA LEU A 209 4.48 -3.63 3.23
C LEU A 209 4.30 -2.37 2.37
N ASN A 210 3.69 -2.54 1.19
CA ASN A 210 3.32 -1.43 0.30
C ASN A 210 4.44 -0.40 0.05
N SER A 211 5.67 -0.87 -0.10
CA SER A 211 6.86 -0.02 -0.16
C SER A 211 7.50 -0.05 -1.54
N VAL A 212 8.28 0.99 -1.86
CA VAL A 212 8.92 1.16 -3.17
C VAL A 212 10.43 1.20 -3.01
N PHE A 213 11.14 0.36 -3.79
CA PHE A 213 12.59 0.35 -3.90
C PHE A 213 12.97 0.68 -5.34
N ASP A 214 13.48 1.89 -5.58
CA ASP A 214 13.73 2.43 -6.91
C ASP A 214 15.19 2.88 -7.09
N HIS A 215 15.85 2.43 -8.16
CA HIS A 215 17.21 2.87 -8.51
C HIS A 215 18.28 2.68 -7.42
N ASN A 216 18.09 1.71 -6.52
CA ASN A 216 19.11 1.40 -5.51
C ASN A 216 20.18 0.48 -6.09
N HIS A 217 21.43 0.78 -5.77
CA HIS A 217 22.57 0.12 -6.40
C HIS A 217 23.81 0.11 -5.50
N PHE A 218 24.88 -0.49 -6.02
CA PHE A 218 26.22 -0.37 -5.45
C PHE A 218 27.11 0.42 -6.40
N GLU A 219 28.05 1.17 -5.85
CA GLU A 219 29.05 1.90 -6.62
C GLU A 219 29.91 0.90 -7.44
N ARG A 220 29.92 1.04 -8.78
CA ARG A 220 30.48 0.01 -9.68
C ARG A 220 32.01 -0.01 -9.63
N ASP A 221 32.56 -1.15 -9.24
CA ASP A 221 33.88 -1.60 -9.69
C ASP A 221 33.80 -3.08 -10.08
N THR A 222 34.65 -3.46 -11.03
CA THR A 222 34.65 -4.70 -11.78
C THR A 222 35.12 -5.94 -11.01
N ALA A 223 35.50 -5.79 -9.74
CA ALA A 223 36.22 -6.82 -8.97
C ALA A 223 35.50 -7.38 -7.72
N THR A 224 34.35 -6.85 -7.29
CA THR A 224 33.69 -7.23 -6.01
C THR A 224 32.27 -7.79 -6.20
N LEU A 225 31.93 -8.81 -5.40
CA LEU A 225 30.59 -9.44 -5.39
C LEU A 225 29.62 -8.57 -4.59
N LEU A 226 28.58 -8.05 -5.25
CA LEU A 226 27.61 -7.10 -4.68
C LEU A 226 26.20 -7.71 -4.73
N TYR A 227 25.53 -7.79 -3.59
CA TYR A 227 24.32 -8.60 -3.37
C TYR A 227 23.15 -7.71 -2.94
N GLY A 228 21.94 -7.93 -3.48
CA GLY A 228 20.74 -7.27 -2.97
C GLY A 228 20.73 -5.78 -3.26
N GLY A 229 20.56 -5.37 -4.52
CA GLY A 229 20.66 -3.94 -4.91
C GLY A 229 19.69 -3.04 -4.16
N ALA A 230 18.49 -3.55 -3.85
CA ALA A 230 17.58 -2.92 -2.90
C ALA A 230 17.69 -3.53 -1.49
N ILE A 231 17.32 -4.80 -1.31
CA ILE A 231 17.26 -5.45 0.00
C ILE A 231 18.25 -6.62 0.07
N GLY A 232 19.05 -6.65 1.13
CA GLY A 232 19.85 -7.80 1.55
C GLY A 232 19.42 -8.30 2.91
N VAL A 233 19.15 -9.59 3.06
CA VAL A 233 18.79 -10.20 4.37
C VAL A 233 19.71 -11.35 4.70
N LYS A 234 20.27 -11.34 5.91
CA LYS A 234 21.18 -12.39 6.39
C LYS A 234 20.77 -12.89 7.77
N GLY A 235 20.42 -14.16 7.87
CA GLY A 235 19.80 -14.72 9.07
C GLY A 235 18.41 -14.14 9.38
N GLY A 236 17.50 -15.01 9.84
CA GLY A 236 16.17 -14.61 10.28
C GLY A 236 15.08 -14.87 9.24
N PHE A 237 14.12 -13.94 9.15
CA PHE A 237 12.93 -14.10 8.30
C PHE A 237 12.52 -12.78 7.67
N CYS A 238 12.26 -12.82 6.37
CA CYS A 238 11.84 -11.65 5.59
C CYS A 238 10.47 -11.92 4.95
N ILE A 239 9.53 -11.00 5.17
CA ILE A 239 8.26 -10.97 4.44
C ILE A 239 8.10 -9.64 3.71
N ILE A 240 7.79 -9.72 2.42
CA ILE A 240 7.61 -8.56 1.54
C ILE A 240 6.27 -8.71 0.82
N LEU A 241 5.37 -7.74 1.01
CA LEU A 241 4.03 -7.75 0.45
C LEU A 241 3.71 -6.45 -0.28
N ASP A 242 2.95 -6.55 -1.38
CA ASP A 242 2.34 -5.40 -2.06
C ASP A 242 3.35 -4.32 -2.47
N SER A 243 4.61 -4.70 -2.72
CA SER A 243 5.73 -3.77 -2.86
C SER A 243 6.32 -3.77 -4.27
N VAL A 244 6.96 -2.67 -4.65
CA VAL A 244 7.52 -2.48 -5.99
C VAL A 244 9.04 -2.34 -5.91
N PHE A 245 9.75 -3.18 -6.65
CA PHE A 245 11.20 -3.14 -6.84
C PHE A 245 11.49 -2.82 -8.30
N LYS A 246 11.99 -1.61 -8.56
CA LYS A 246 12.25 -1.17 -9.93
C LYS A 246 13.63 -0.55 -10.11
N ASN A 247 14.23 -0.83 -11.27
CA ASN A 247 15.51 -0.25 -11.69
C ASN A 247 16.67 -0.48 -10.71
N ASN A 248 16.59 -1.48 -9.83
CA ASN A 248 17.67 -1.75 -8.88
C ASN A 248 18.79 -2.55 -9.56
N ILE A 249 20.03 -2.33 -9.11
CA ILE A 249 21.22 -2.88 -9.75
C ILE A 249 22.14 -3.54 -8.71
N ALA A 250 22.51 -4.80 -8.93
CA ALA A 250 23.53 -5.49 -8.14
C ALA A 250 24.29 -6.51 -8.99
N GLU A 251 25.29 -7.19 -8.42
CA GLU A 251 25.84 -8.37 -9.08
C GLU A 251 24.92 -9.59 -8.93
N GLN A 252 24.27 -9.79 -7.79
CA GLN A 252 23.31 -10.87 -7.52
C GLN A 252 22.09 -10.38 -6.76
N GLY A 253 20.89 -10.91 -7.08
CA GLY A 253 19.66 -10.48 -6.42
C GLY A 253 19.45 -8.98 -6.53
N SER A 254 19.34 -8.43 -7.74
CA SER A 254 19.34 -6.96 -7.94
C SER A 254 18.26 -6.23 -7.17
N ALA A 255 17.11 -6.86 -6.91
CA ALA A 255 16.12 -6.35 -5.98
C ALA A 255 16.31 -6.94 -4.58
N ILE A 256 16.25 -8.27 -4.45
CA ILE A 256 16.28 -8.95 -3.16
C ILE A 256 17.37 -10.01 -3.18
N TRP A 257 18.17 -10.02 -2.12
CA TRP A 257 19.10 -11.10 -1.82
C TRP A 257 18.88 -11.60 -0.41
N THR A 258 18.81 -12.92 -0.23
CA THR A 258 18.76 -13.55 1.10
C THR A 258 19.78 -14.66 1.25
N ASP A 259 20.31 -14.77 2.47
CA ASP A 259 21.22 -15.83 2.92
C ASP A 259 20.82 -16.32 4.31
N GLU A 260 20.84 -17.64 4.51
CA GLU A 260 20.39 -18.31 5.75
C GLU A 260 19.02 -17.80 6.29
N SER A 261 18.14 -17.35 5.40
CA SER A 261 16.89 -16.66 5.74
C SER A 261 15.73 -17.15 4.90
N SER A 262 14.60 -17.47 5.55
CA SER A 262 13.37 -17.76 4.81
C SER A 262 12.80 -16.46 4.22
N LEU A 263 12.33 -16.56 2.98
CA LEU A 263 11.82 -15.43 2.21
C LEU A 263 10.37 -15.69 1.79
N HIS A 264 9.47 -14.79 2.15
CA HIS A 264 8.10 -14.76 1.62
C HIS A 264 7.90 -13.47 0.83
N VAL A 265 7.67 -13.57 -0.46
CA VAL A 265 7.38 -12.43 -1.34
C VAL A 265 6.04 -12.66 -2.01
N GLU A 266 5.15 -11.67 -1.90
CA GLU A 266 3.82 -11.82 -2.48
C GLU A 266 3.20 -10.52 -2.97
N ARG A 267 2.49 -10.58 -4.11
CA ARG A 267 1.85 -9.42 -4.77
C ARG A 267 2.82 -8.27 -5.01
N CYS A 268 4.06 -8.60 -5.39
CA CYS A 268 5.11 -7.63 -5.62
C CYS A 268 5.45 -7.53 -7.12
N ASP A 269 5.90 -6.34 -7.52
CA ASP A 269 6.35 -6.06 -8.88
C ASP A 269 7.87 -5.88 -8.93
N PHE A 270 8.52 -6.63 -9.80
CA PHE A 270 9.96 -6.57 -10.08
C PHE A 270 10.15 -6.09 -11.52
N ILE A 271 10.50 -4.81 -11.67
CA ILE A 271 10.48 -4.13 -12.97
C ILE A 271 11.88 -3.63 -13.34
N ASN A 272 12.42 -4.07 -14.48
CA ASN A 272 13.69 -3.58 -15.02
C ASN A 272 14.88 -3.67 -14.05
N ASN A 273 14.86 -4.59 -13.09
CA ASN A 273 16.01 -4.79 -12.21
C ASN A 273 17.12 -5.48 -13.00
N THR A 274 18.37 -5.04 -12.79
CA THR A 274 19.52 -5.48 -13.58
C THR A 274 20.55 -6.12 -12.68
N CYS A 275 20.86 -7.40 -12.91
CA CYS A 275 21.93 -8.12 -12.22
C CYS A 275 23.04 -8.57 -13.18
N LYS A 276 24.22 -8.88 -12.64
CA LYS A 276 25.28 -9.55 -13.39
C LYS A 276 25.02 -11.06 -13.46
N PHE A 277 24.64 -11.64 -12.33
CA PHE A 277 24.27 -13.05 -12.14
C PHE A 277 22.99 -13.16 -11.28
N TYR A 278 22.25 -14.25 -11.39
CA TYR A 278 21.30 -14.76 -10.38
C TYR A 278 20.28 -13.75 -9.82
N GLY A 279 19.41 -13.29 -10.70
CA GLY A 279 18.02 -12.89 -10.45
C GLY A 279 17.82 -11.44 -10.03
N ALA A 280 16.59 -10.95 -10.24
CA ALA A 280 16.05 -9.87 -9.43
C ALA A 280 15.91 -10.33 -7.97
N ILE A 281 15.51 -11.59 -7.75
CA ILE A 281 15.51 -12.26 -6.47
C ILE A 281 16.58 -13.35 -6.46
N TYR A 282 17.47 -13.29 -5.48
CA TYR A 282 18.31 -14.40 -5.06
C TYR A 282 17.88 -14.87 -3.68
N SER A 283 17.66 -16.16 -3.50
CA SER A 283 17.41 -16.72 -2.18
C SER A 283 18.28 -17.94 -1.90
N GLY A 284 19.03 -17.87 -0.79
CA GLY A 284 19.86 -18.93 -0.25
C GLY A 284 19.14 -19.96 0.63
N SER A 285 17.80 -19.94 0.69
CA SER A 285 17.01 -20.82 1.57
C SER A 285 15.57 -21.01 1.06
N ASN A 286 14.73 -21.72 1.82
CA ASN A 286 13.31 -21.92 1.49
C ASN A 286 12.57 -20.61 1.24
N SER A 287 11.92 -20.52 0.08
CA SER A 287 11.23 -19.30 -0.35
C SER A 287 9.85 -19.58 -0.93
N ASP A 288 8.90 -18.73 -0.54
CA ASP A 288 7.57 -18.64 -1.15
C ASP A 288 7.49 -17.34 -1.95
N ILE A 289 7.37 -17.44 -3.27
CA ILE A 289 7.24 -16.31 -4.20
C ILE A 289 5.91 -16.47 -4.92
N ILE A 290 4.93 -15.63 -4.60
CA ILE A 290 3.52 -15.88 -4.94
C ILE A 290 2.88 -14.64 -5.57
N CYS A 291 2.13 -14.79 -6.66
CA CYS A 291 1.37 -13.68 -7.27
C CYS A 291 2.23 -12.45 -7.60
N CYS A 292 3.48 -12.66 -8.03
CA CYS A 292 4.42 -11.57 -8.34
C CYS A 292 4.57 -11.36 -9.84
N ASN A 293 4.85 -10.13 -10.25
CA ASN A 293 5.17 -9.79 -11.63
C ASN A 293 6.66 -9.52 -11.79
N PHE A 294 7.29 -10.17 -12.77
CA PHE A 294 8.66 -9.92 -13.21
C PHE A 294 8.57 -9.39 -14.64
N ILE A 295 9.03 -8.15 -14.84
CA ILE A 295 8.86 -7.42 -16.09
C ILE A 295 10.20 -6.81 -16.50
N GLY A 296 10.74 -7.26 -17.62
CA GLY A 296 11.93 -6.68 -18.24
C GLY A 296 13.20 -6.76 -17.39
N ASN A 297 13.27 -7.67 -16.40
CA ASN A 297 14.47 -7.86 -15.59
C ASN A 297 15.60 -8.46 -16.44
N LYS A 298 16.84 -8.03 -16.17
CA LYS A 298 17.99 -8.36 -17.01
C LYS A 298 19.11 -8.96 -16.17
N ALA A 299 19.62 -10.12 -16.58
CA ALA A 299 20.89 -10.64 -16.11
C ALA A 299 21.95 -10.54 -17.21
N MET A 300 23.20 -10.24 -16.88
CA MET A 300 24.30 -10.31 -17.86
C MET A 300 24.71 -11.76 -18.19
N LEU A 301 24.38 -12.75 -17.35
CA LEU A 301 24.87 -14.11 -17.53
C LEU A 301 23.81 -15.21 -17.35
N THR A 302 23.12 -15.30 -16.21
CA THR A 302 22.15 -16.37 -15.90
C THR A 302 21.16 -15.93 -14.82
N GLY A 303 19.96 -16.50 -14.84
CA GLY A 303 18.85 -16.25 -13.92
C GLY A 303 18.44 -14.79 -13.93
N SER A 304 17.57 -14.32 -14.81
CA SER A 304 17.22 -12.89 -14.86
C SER A 304 16.25 -12.47 -13.77
N SER A 305 15.34 -13.36 -13.37
CA SER A 305 14.24 -13.03 -12.44
C SER A 305 14.45 -13.65 -11.07
N ILE A 306 14.60 -14.97 -10.99
CA ILE A 306 14.68 -15.69 -9.71
C ILE A 306 15.84 -16.67 -9.73
N CYS A 307 16.61 -16.70 -8.65
CA CYS A 307 17.55 -17.75 -8.34
C CYS A 307 17.25 -18.34 -6.96
N ILE A 308 17.00 -19.65 -6.90
CA ILE A 308 16.90 -20.41 -5.65
C ILE A 308 18.19 -21.21 -5.47
N PHE A 309 18.95 -20.88 -4.43
CA PHE A 309 20.20 -21.51 -4.05
C PHE A 309 20.00 -22.25 -2.73
N ASP A 310 20.26 -23.56 -2.70
CA ASP A 310 20.28 -24.37 -1.46
C ASP A 310 18.96 -24.45 -0.62
N GLY A 311 17.79 -24.22 -1.22
CA GLY A 311 16.50 -24.36 -0.51
C GLY A 311 15.91 -25.78 -0.58
N ASP A 312 15.59 -26.42 0.56
CA ASP A 312 14.95 -27.74 0.64
C ASP A 312 13.57 -27.80 -0.08
N THR A 313 12.71 -26.81 0.16
CA THR A 313 11.36 -26.73 -0.44
C THR A 313 10.99 -25.27 -0.68
N SER A 314 10.86 -24.88 -1.94
CA SER A 314 10.45 -23.52 -2.33
C SER A 314 9.27 -23.58 -3.30
N ARG A 315 8.45 -22.53 -3.32
CA ARG A 315 7.29 -22.40 -4.21
C ARG A 315 7.37 -21.09 -4.98
N ILE A 316 7.19 -21.19 -6.30
CA ILE A 316 6.97 -20.07 -7.20
C ILE A 316 5.60 -20.30 -7.80
N GLU A 317 4.63 -19.47 -7.43
CA GLU A 317 3.22 -19.78 -7.71
C GLU A 317 2.47 -18.56 -8.21
N SER A 318 1.73 -18.74 -9.32
CA SER A 318 0.89 -17.68 -9.87
C SER A 318 1.68 -16.41 -10.22
N CYS A 319 2.92 -16.54 -10.68
CA CYS A 319 3.77 -15.40 -11.06
C CYS A 319 3.78 -15.17 -12.57
N ASN A 320 3.95 -13.92 -12.99
CA ASN A 320 4.14 -13.54 -14.39
C ASN A 320 5.59 -13.17 -14.66
N PHE A 321 6.13 -13.65 -15.78
CA PHE A 321 7.47 -13.33 -16.28
C PHE A 321 7.36 -12.81 -17.70
N ILE A 322 7.66 -11.53 -17.91
CA ILE A 322 7.39 -10.80 -19.16
C ILE A 322 8.68 -10.12 -19.62
N GLY A 323 9.26 -10.59 -20.73
CA GLY A 323 10.43 -9.96 -21.34
C GLY A 323 11.70 -10.00 -20.49
N ASP A 324 11.72 -10.78 -19.40
CA ASP A 324 12.90 -11.00 -18.59
C ASP A 324 13.95 -11.78 -19.39
N ARG A 325 15.23 -11.37 -19.30
CA ARG A 325 16.28 -11.96 -20.13
C ARG A 325 17.64 -12.04 -19.46
N ALA A 326 18.39 -13.08 -19.81
CA ALA A 326 19.78 -13.23 -19.42
C ALA A 326 20.67 -13.21 -20.67
N ASP A 327 21.43 -12.14 -20.85
CA ASP A 327 22.19 -11.86 -22.07
C ASP A 327 23.64 -12.39 -21.96
N ASN A 328 23.86 -13.70 -22.08
CA ASN A 328 25.22 -14.26 -22.05
C ASN A 328 25.91 -14.17 -23.43
N PRO A 329 26.89 -13.27 -23.65
CA PRO A 329 27.52 -13.08 -24.95
C PRO A 329 28.45 -14.24 -25.37
N GLY A 330 28.84 -15.12 -24.44
CA GLY A 330 29.77 -16.23 -24.70
C GLY A 330 29.11 -17.60 -24.86
N TYR A 331 27.87 -17.77 -24.39
CA TYR A 331 27.12 -19.03 -24.47
C TYR A 331 25.64 -18.73 -24.73
N GLN A 332 25.17 -18.97 -25.96
CA GLN A 332 23.78 -18.73 -26.40
C GLN A 332 22.73 -19.65 -25.74
N ASP A 333 23.10 -20.34 -24.66
CA ASP A 333 22.41 -21.51 -24.11
C ASP A 333 22.34 -21.48 -22.56
N LEU A 334 22.85 -20.44 -21.90
CA LEU A 334 22.90 -20.36 -20.42
C LEU A 334 22.01 -19.26 -19.83
N GLY A 335 21.31 -18.49 -20.67
CA GLY A 335 20.38 -17.51 -20.15
C GLY A 335 19.11 -18.19 -19.68
N ASP A 336 18.62 -17.81 -18.50
CA ASP A 336 17.40 -18.36 -17.92
C ASP A 336 16.64 -17.37 -17.07
N THR A 337 15.32 -17.53 -17.00
CA THR A 337 14.42 -16.67 -16.21
C THR A 337 14.47 -17.06 -14.74
N ILE A 338 14.37 -18.38 -14.48
CA ILE A 338 14.44 -18.99 -13.16
C ILE A 338 15.58 -20.01 -13.12
N ASN A 339 16.52 -19.81 -12.20
CA ASN A 339 17.60 -20.75 -11.93
C ASN A 339 17.39 -21.43 -10.57
N VAL A 340 17.55 -22.76 -10.52
CA VAL A 340 17.52 -23.55 -9.28
C VAL A 340 18.84 -24.31 -9.15
N ILE A 341 19.60 -24.00 -8.10
CA ILE A 341 20.98 -24.49 -7.93
C ILE A 341 21.13 -25.15 -6.55
N ASN A 342 21.64 -26.39 -6.51
CA ASN A 342 22.10 -27.02 -5.27
C ASN A 342 23.50 -27.64 -5.44
N PRO A 343 24.55 -27.03 -4.87
CA PRO A 343 25.92 -27.51 -4.99
C PRO A 343 26.28 -28.65 -4.01
N TYR A 344 25.48 -28.91 -2.97
CA TYR A 344 25.82 -29.85 -1.90
C TYR A 344 25.31 -31.28 -2.18
N LEU A 345 26.25 -32.22 -2.26
CA LEU A 345 26.03 -33.58 -2.78
C LEU A 345 25.28 -34.56 -1.83
N MET A 346 24.78 -34.13 -0.67
CA MET A 346 24.44 -35.08 0.42
C MET A 346 23.26 -34.70 1.34
N LYS A 347 22.05 -34.45 0.80
CA LYS A 347 20.77 -34.85 1.41
C LYS A 347 19.61 -34.54 0.47
N ASP A 348 18.45 -35.13 0.75
CA ASP A 348 17.18 -35.05 0.01
C ASP A 348 17.04 -33.79 -0.87
N SER A 349 17.07 -33.97 -2.20
CA SER A 349 17.15 -32.87 -3.17
C SER A 349 16.05 -31.82 -2.98
N PRO A 350 16.38 -30.51 -3.08
CA PRO A 350 15.40 -29.44 -3.22
C PRO A 350 14.28 -29.82 -4.16
N THR A 351 13.04 -29.72 -3.70
CA THR A 351 11.89 -29.74 -4.60
C THR A 351 11.34 -28.33 -4.70
N VAL A 352 11.65 -27.66 -5.82
CA VAL A 352 11.04 -26.37 -6.14
C VAL A 352 9.78 -26.62 -6.96
N PHE A 353 8.66 -26.11 -6.49
CA PHE A 353 7.39 -26.16 -7.20
C PHE A 353 7.20 -24.86 -7.95
N ILE A 354 6.99 -24.95 -9.26
CA ILE A 354 6.70 -23.81 -10.12
C ILE A 354 5.33 -24.08 -10.72
N THR A 355 4.30 -23.36 -10.28
CA THR A 355 2.92 -23.69 -10.66
C THR A 355 2.11 -22.46 -11.00
N ASN A 356 1.20 -22.58 -11.96
CA ASN A 356 0.31 -21.49 -12.41
C ASN A 356 1.05 -20.21 -12.85
N CYS A 357 2.32 -20.34 -13.22
CA CYS A 357 3.12 -19.21 -13.69
C CYS A 357 2.98 -19.02 -15.19
N THR A 358 3.17 -17.78 -15.64
CA THR A 358 3.13 -17.40 -17.06
C THR A 358 4.48 -16.88 -17.50
N PHE A 359 4.98 -17.38 -18.63
CA PHE A 359 6.22 -16.94 -19.24
C PHE A 359 5.95 -16.40 -20.65
N THR A 360 6.18 -15.10 -20.87
CA THR A 360 5.95 -14.41 -22.15
C THR A 360 7.14 -13.58 -22.59
N ASP A 361 7.31 -13.40 -23.91
CA ASP A 361 8.39 -12.61 -24.52
C ASP A 361 9.82 -13.01 -24.10
N GLN A 362 10.00 -14.29 -23.83
CA GLN A 362 11.29 -14.84 -23.42
C GLN A 362 12.19 -15.00 -24.65
N VAL A 363 13.20 -14.13 -24.78
CA VAL A 363 14.11 -14.13 -25.93
C VAL A 363 15.16 -15.25 -25.79
N LYS A 364 15.07 -16.29 -26.64
CA LYS A 364 16.10 -17.31 -26.98
C LYS A 364 16.73 -18.14 -25.84
N ASN A 365 16.22 -18.07 -24.63
CA ASN A 365 16.88 -18.61 -23.44
C ASN A 365 15.97 -19.60 -22.68
N ALA A 366 16.55 -20.45 -21.82
CA ALA A 366 15.80 -21.48 -21.10
C ALA A 366 14.98 -20.86 -19.98
N CYS A 367 13.66 -20.95 -19.99
CA CYS A 367 12.84 -20.29 -18.95
C CYS A 367 13.13 -20.84 -17.53
N ILE A 368 13.44 -22.13 -17.42
CA ILE A 368 13.77 -22.77 -16.14
C ILE A 368 15.01 -23.63 -16.30
N VAL A 369 16.02 -23.42 -15.47
CA VAL A 369 17.20 -24.28 -15.38
C VAL A 369 17.31 -24.85 -13.98
N SER A 370 17.41 -26.18 -13.90
CA SER A 370 17.73 -26.91 -12.68
C SER A 370 19.14 -27.48 -12.78
N ASN A 371 20.07 -26.95 -12.01
CA ASN A 371 21.45 -27.40 -12.00
C ASN A 371 21.72 -28.45 -10.92
N TYR A 372 22.75 -29.28 -11.12
CA TYR A 372 23.19 -30.33 -10.17
C TYR A 372 22.11 -31.37 -9.83
N ARG A 373 21.87 -31.68 -8.54
CA ARG A 373 20.90 -32.69 -8.08
C ARG A 373 19.53 -32.10 -7.68
N SER A 374 19.28 -30.82 -7.93
CA SER A 374 17.98 -30.18 -7.66
C SER A 374 16.85 -30.84 -8.45
N LYS A 375 15.63 -30.85 -7.91
CA LYS A 375 14.43 -31.30 -8.61
C LYS A 375 13.45 -30.13 -8.72
N VAL A 376 12.98 -29.86 -9.92
CA VAL A 376 11.92 -28.88 -10.15
C VAL A 376 10.68 -29.59 -10.63
N ILE A 377 9.52 -29.23 -10.07
CA ILE A 377 8.20 -29.69 -10.53
C ILE A 377 7.49 -28.46 -11.06
N ALA A 378 7.43 -28.34 -12.38
CA ALA A 378 6.88 -27.20 -13.09
C ALA A 378 5.54 -27.58 -13.76
N ASN A 379 4.45 -27.58 -12.99
CA ASN A 379 3.14 -28.05 -13.45
C ASN A 379 2.15 -26.89 -13.65
N ASN A 380 1.18 -27.03 -14.55
CA ASN A 380 0.13 -26.02 -14.78
C ASN A 380 0.67 -24.63 -15.16
N ASN A 381 1.80 -24.56 -15.88
CA ASN A 381 2.38 -23.30 -16.32
C ASN A 381 2.02 -22.99 -17.78
N TRP A 382 1.96 -21.69 -18.08
CA TRP A 382 1.70 -21.14 -19.41
C TRP A 382 2.99 -20.63 -20.06
N TRP A 383 3.18 -21.00 -21.32
CA TRP A 383 4.38 -20.69 -22.10
C TRP A 383 3.99 -19.99 -23.40
N GLY A 384 4.29 -18.69 -23.53
CA GLY A 384 4.04 -17.89 -24.73
C GLY A 384 5.32 -17.29 -25.28
N ASN A 385 5.52 -17.33 -26.60
CA ASN A 385 6.64 -16.67 -27.27
C ASN A 385 6.12 -15.82 -28.44
N THR A 386 6.66 -14.62 -28.61
CA THR A 386 6.41 -13.71 -29.75
C THR A 386 7.22 -14.03 -30.99
N ASP A 387 8.22 -14.90 -30.91
CA ASP A 387 9.03 -15.27 -32.06
C ASP A 387 8.26 -16.22 -33.00
N GLN A 388 7.78 -15.65 -34.11
CA GLN A 388 6.83 -16.23 -35.08
C GLN A 388 7.30 -17.52 -35.78
N ASN A 389 8.54 -17.95 -35.58
CA ASN A 389 9.17 -19.03 -36.35
C ASN A 389 9.36 -20.35 -35.57
N LYS A 390 8.91 -20.45 -34.31
CA LYS A 390 9.35 -21.53 -33.42
C LYS A 390 8.19 -22.14 -32.63
N ASN A 391 7.66 -23.27 -33.13
CA ASN A 391 6.85 -24.25 -32.38
C ASN A 391 7.69 -24.94 -31.28
N GLU A 392 8.34 -24.19 -30.40
CA GLU A 392 9.30 -24.74 -29.43
C GLU A 392 8.59 -25.04 -28.11
N LYS A 393 8.83 -26.25 -27.60
CA LYS A 393 8.40 -26.74 -26.29
C LYS A 393 8.91 -25.80 -25.17
N PRO A 394 8.38 -25.87 -23.93
CA PRO A 394 8.99 -25.22 -22.78
C PRO A 394 10.50 -25.47 -22.77
N ASN A 395 11.29 -24.40 -22.88
CA ASN A 395 12.75 -24.48 -22.90
C ASN A 395 13.23 -24.63 -21.45
N VAL A 396 13.08 -25.83 -20.90
CA VAL A 396 13.53 -26.18 -19.55
C VAL A 396 14.78 -27.05 -19.61
N ARG A 397 15.69 -26.92 -18.64
CA ARG A 397 16.95 -27.68 -18.61
C ARG A 397 17.20 -28.31 -17.25
N GLY A 398 17.83 -29.48 -17.25
CA GLY A 398 18.15 -30.23 -16.04
C GLY A 398 17.02 -31.12 -15.54
N ASN A 399 17.01 -31.42 -14.24
CA ASN A 399 16.03 -32.30 -13.60
C ASN A 399 14.71 -31.55 -13.30
N VAL A 400 14.03 -31.16 -14.37
CA VAL A 400 12.73 -30.48 -14.35
C VAL A 400 11.66 -31.46 -14.84
N VAL A 401 10.67 -31.73 -13.99
CA VAL A 401 9.45 -32.45 -14.35
C VAL A 401 8.43 -31.41 -14.78
N VAL A 402 7.88 -31.56 -16.00
CA VAL A 402 6.84 -30.69 -16.53
C VAL A 402 5.64 -31.55 -16.90
N ASP A 403 4.60 -31.52 -16.07
CA ASP A 403 3.30 -32.15 -16.34
C ASP A 403 2.23 -31.06 -16.54
N ASP A 404 1.25 -31.31 -17.42
CA ASP A 404 0.10 -30.41 -17.64
C ASP A 404 0.49 -28.94 -17.94
N TRP A 405 1.13 -28.70 -19.08
CA TRP A 405 1.50 -27.35 -19.56
C TRP A 405 0.71 -26.93 -20.81
N TYR A 406 0.59 -25.61 -21.00
CA TYR A 406 -0.10 -25.00 -22.13
C TYR A 406 0.83 -24.04 -22.87
N TYR A 407 0.78 -24.04 -24.20
CA TYR A 407 1.47 -23.02 -25.00
C TYR A 407 0.54 -22.40 -26.04
N ILE A 408 0.87 -21.15 -26.40
CA ILE A 408 0.18 -20.38 -27.43
C ILE A 408 1.16 -20.08 -28.55
N SER A 409 0.83 -20.50 -29.78
CA SER A 409 1.50 -20.01 -30.99
C SER A 409 0.56 -19.16 -31.84
N LEU A 410 1.08 -18.03 -32.31
CA LEU A 410 0.47 -17.17 -33.32
C LEU A 410 0.95 -17.64 -34.70
N ASN A 411 0.08 -18.30 -35.47
CA ASN A 411 0.40 -18.60 -36.86
C ASN A 411 0.01 -17.41 -37.75
N LYS A 412 0.97 -16.87 -38.51
CA LYS A 412 0.66 -15.93 -39.59
C LYS A 412 -0.07 -16.71 -40.70
N THR A 413 -1.33 -16.40 -40.95
CA THR A 413 -1.94 -16.71 -42.25
C THR A 413 -1.50 -15.62 -43.24
N ASP A 414 -1.20 -16.01 -44.47
CA ASP A 414 -0.64 -15.12 -45.49
C ASP A 414 -1.38 -13.78 -45.55
N TYR A 415 -0.64 -12.71 -45.34
CA TYR A 415 -1.15 -11.35 -45.38
C TYR A 415 -1.63 -11.03 -46.80
N MET A 416 -2.94 -10.97 -47.00
CA MET A 416 -3.53 -10.32 -48.17
C MET A 416 -4.05 -8.94 -47.74
N PRO A 417 -3.56 -7.83 -48.32
CA PRO A 417 -4.09 -6.52 -48.04
C PRO A 417 -5.59 -6.50 -48.38
N ASN A 418 -6.43 -6.10 -47.43
CA ASN A 418 -7.89 -5.88 -47.55
C ASN A 418 -8.84 -7.04 -47.16
N GLU A 419 -8.35 -8.15 -46.61
CA GLU A 419 -9.22 -9.15 -45.95
C GLU A 419 -8.95 -9.21 -44.45
N LYS A 420 -10.01 -9.37 -43.64
CA LYS A 420 -9.90 -9.61 -42.19
C LYS A 420 -8.97 -10.80 -41.95
N THR A 421 -7.73 -10.55 -41.55
CA THR A 421 -6.75 -11.61 -41.33
C THR A 421 -7.18 -12.43 -40.11
N LEU A 422 -7.39 -13.73 -40.30
CA LEU A 422 -7.73 -14.63 -39.22
C LEU A 422 -6.45 -14.92 -38.41
N LEU A 423 -6.40 -14.42 -37.17
CA LEU A 423 -5.42 -14.85 -36.19
C LEU A 423 -5.78 -16.26 -35.73
N GLU A 424 -4.99 -17.25 -36.12
CA GLU A 424 -5.10 -18.60 -35.58
C GLU A 424 -4.23 -18.72 -34.32
N LEU A 425 -4.90 -18.79 -33.17
CA LEU A 425 -4.30 -19.18 -31.90
C LEU A 425 -4.38 -20.70 -31.76
N SER A 426 -3.23 -21.35 -31.61
CA SER A 426 -3.19 -22.77 -31.29
C SER A 426 -2.85 -22.96 -29.81
N LEU A 427 -3.75 -23.59 -29.07
CA LEU A 427 -3.53 -24.09 -27.71
C LEU A 427 -3.17 -25.58 -27.78
N LYS A 428 -2.05 -26.00 -27.20
CA LYS A 428 -1.72 -27.44 -27.05
C LYS A 428 -1.39 -27.77 -25.60
N SER A 429 -1.89 -28.91 -25.14
CA SER A 429 -1.61 -29.51 -23.83
C SER A 429 -0.83 -30.83 -23.99
N ALA A 430 0.07 -31.15 -23.06
CA ALA A 430 0.99 -32.29 -23.19
C ALA A 430 0.59 -33.59 -22.49
N LYS A 431 -0.69 -33.99 -22.56
CA LYS A 431 -1.06 -35.35 -22.17
C LYS A 431 -0.78 -36.32 -23.31
N ASP A 432 0.49 -36.69 -23.49
CA ASP A 432 0.93 -38.09 -23.69
C ASP A 432 2.47 -38.16 -23.79
N ASN A 433 3.11 -38.84 -22.84
CA ASN A 433 4.57 -39.00 -22.81
C ASN A 433 4.92 -40.50 -22.70
N SER A 434 4.44 -41.33 -23.64
CA SER A 434 5.03 -42.65 -23.88
C SER A 434 6.18 -42.55 -24.88
N LYS A 435 7.41 -42.70 -24.38
CA LYS A 435 8.68 -42.63 -25.13
C LYS A 435 8.72 -43.52 -26.39
N LYS A 436 9.17 -42.92 -27.50
CA LYS A 436 10.14 -43.37 -28.53
C LYS A 436 9.62 -43.06 -29.92
N ASP A 437 10.46 -42.35 -30.69
CA ASP A 437 10.28 -42.00 -32.10
C ASP A 437 9.03 -41.14 -32.36
N PHE A 438 9.23 -39.83 -32.52
CA PHE A 438 8.13 -38.89 -32.77
C PHE A 438 7.66 -38.96 -34.24
N PRO A 439 6.51 -39.58 -34.51
CA PRO A 439 5.59 -39.01 -35.49
C PRO A 439 4.17 -38.84 -34.94
N SER A 440 3.46 -37.92 -35.60
CA SER A 440 2.02 -37.63 -35.52
C SER A 440 1.49 -37.04 -34.21
N ILE A 441 1.61 -35.71 -34.18
CA ILE A 441 0.73 -34.75 -33.51
C ILE A 441 -0.74 -35.16 -33.75
N TYR A 442 -1.46 -35.59 -32.71
CA TYR A 442 -2.90 -35.31 -32.66
C TYR A 442 -3.02 -33.85 -32.21
N ALA A 443 -3.16 -32.97 -33.18
CA ALA A 443 -3.60 -31.62 -32.93
C ALA A 443 -4.97 -31.74 -32.25
N ILE A 444 -5.14 -31.14 -31.07
CA ILE A 444 -6.46 -30.64 -30.72
C ILE A 444 -6.74 -29.61 -31.81
N SER A 445 -7.53 -30.03 -32.79
CA SER A 445 -7.86 -29.26 -33.97
C SER A 445 -8.43 -27.92 -33.53
N ASN A 446 -7.72 -26.84 -33.86
CA ASN A 446 -8.17 -25.47 -34.00
C ASN A 446 -9.39 -25.12 -33.14
N ILE A 447 -9.15 -24.56 -31.95
CA ILE A 447 -10.16 -23.67 -31.37
C ILE A 447 -10.24 -22.47 -32.33
N LYS A 448 -11.16 -22.55 -33.30
CA LYS A 448 -11.56 -21.38 -34.07
C LYS A 448 -12.21 -20.42 -33.08
N ALA A 449 -11.54 -19.31 -32.79
CA ALA A 449 -12.13 -18.20 -32.06
C ALA A 449 -13.39 -17.75 -32.79
N THR A 450 -14.55 -18.19 -32.32
CA THR A 450 -15.84 -17.88 -32.95
C THR A 450 -16.55 -16.70 -32.27
N ASN A 451 -16.05 -16.25 -31.11
CA ASN A 451 -16.69 -15.21 -30.28
C ASN A 451 -15.69 -14.19 -29.68
N ALA A 452 -14.70 -13.71 -30.46
CA ALA A 452 -13.88 -12.58 -30.01
C ALA A 452 -14.73 -11.29 -30.03
N THR A 453 -15.05 -10.73 -28.87
CA THR A 453 -15.66 -9.40 -28.74
C THR A 453 -14.57 -8.34 -28.71
N VAL A 454 -14.60 -7.41 -29.66
CA VAL A 454 -13.72 -6.22 -29.68
C VAL A 454 -14.28 -5.21 -28.68
N THR A 455 -13.60 -5.02 -27.54
CA THR A 455 -14.05 -4.11 -26.48
C THR A 455 -13.44 -2.70 -26.61
N GLN A 456 -12.33 -2.56 -27.35
CA GLN A 456 -11.76 -1.30 -27.85
C GLN A 456 -10.72 -1.60 -28.93
N ALA A 457 -10.24 -0.59 -29.66
CA ALA A 457 -9.27 -0.76 -30.75
C ALA A 457 -8.05 -1.58 -30.29
N GLY A 458 -7.90 -2.80 -30.80
CA GLY A 458 -6.75 -3.67 -30.52
C GLY A 458 -6.88 -4.62 -29.31
N LYS A 459 -8.02 -4.74 -28.61
CA LYS A 459 -8.17 -5.72 -27.51
C LYS A 459 -9.02 -6.94 -27.92
N TYR A 460 -8.51 -8.15 -27.70
CA TYR A 460 -9.15 -9.43 -28.06
C TYR A 460 -9.25 -10.38 -26.85
N SER A 461 -10.45 -10.59 -26.34
CA SER A 461 -10.69 -11.55 -25.25
C SER A 461 -11.09 -12.92 -25.83
N PHE A 462 -10.49 -14.02 -25.33
CA PHE A 462 -10.81 -15.38 -25.76
C PHE A 462 -11.28 -16.23 -24.57
N TYR A 463 -12.35 -16.98 -24.81
CA TYR A 463 -12.87 -17.96 -23.85
C TYR A 463 -12.50 -19.36 -24.34
N TYR A 464 -11.93 -20.18 -23.48
CA TYR A 464 -11.75 -21.60 -23.77
C TYR A 464 -12.56 -22.44 -22.77
N GLU A 465 -13.21 -23.48 -23.27
CA GLU A 465 -13.79 -24.52 -22.42
C GLU A 465 -12.74 -25.64 -22.30
N PRO A 466 -12.17 -25.91 -21.11
CA PRO A 466 -11.41 -27.13 -20.94
C PRO A 466 -12.37 -28.31 -20.80
N PHE A 467 -11.82 -29.51 -21.05
CA PHE A 467 -12.46 -30.82 -21.01
C PHE A 467 -13.49 -31.03 -19.87
N PRO A 468 -14.41 -32.01 -20.02
CA PRO A 468 -15.39 -32.34 -18.97
C PRO A 468 -14.67 -32.64 -17.65
N ASN A 469 -15.02 -31.87 -16.60
CA ASN A 469 -14.53 -31.91 -15.21
C ASN A 469 -13.39 -30.96 -14.80
N SER A 470 -13.11 -29.90 -15.55
CA SER A 470 -12.30 -28.76 -15.07
C SER A 470 -12.99 -27.43 -15.38
N ASP A 471 -12.91 -26.48 -14.46
CA ASP A 471 -13.62 -25.19 -14.49
C ASP A 471 -13.34 -24.34 -15.76
N LYS A 472 -14.32 -23.52 -16.15
CA LYS A 472 -14.18 -22.54 -17.24
C LYS A 472 -13.15 -21.46 -16.88
N GLY A 473 -12.26 -21.11 -17.80
CA GLY A 473 -11.33 -19.99 -17.68
C GLY A 473 -11.43 -19.06 -18.89
N SER A 474 -11.09 -17.78 -18.71
CA SER A 474 -11.00 -16.80 -19.80
C SER A 474 -9.56 -16.28 -19.88
N VAL A 475 -9.02 -16.19 -21.09
CA VAL A 475 -7.73 -15.55 -21.33
C VAL A 475 -7.97 -14.28 -22.14
N GLU A 476 -7.64 -13.13 -21.56
CA GLU A 476 -7.65 -11.85 -22.27
C GLU A 476 -6.32 -11.61 -22.97
N PHE A 477 -6.36 -11.08 -24.19
CA PHE A 477 -5.17 -10.67 -24.92
C PHE A 477 -5.38 -9.26 -25.44
N THR A 478 -4.36 -8.42 -25.39
CA THR A 478 -4.38 -7.13 -26.06
C THR A 478 -3.41 -7.21 -27.23
N LEU A 479 -3.93 -7.04 -28.45
CA LEU A 479 -3.16 -7.08 -29.68
C LEU A 479 -3.07 -5.66 -30.24
N TYR A 480 -2.07 -4.90 -29.78
CA TYR A 480 -1.79 -3.58 -30.34
C TYR A 480 -1.30 -3.74 -31.79
N TYR A 481 -2.11 -3.31 -32.74
CA TYR A 481 -1.70 -3.24 -34.15
C TYR A 481 -1.28 -1.80 -34.44
N TYR A 482 0.00 -1.48 -34.23
CA TYR A 482 0.59 -0.26 -34.75
C TYR A 482 1.81 -0.57 -35.61
N TYR A 483 1.90 0.16 -36.71
CA TYR A 483 2.98 0.07 -37.68
C TYR A 483 4.34 0.28 -36.99
N TYR A 484 5.22 -0.72 -37.12
CA TYR A 484 6.64 -0.74 -36.71
C TYR A 484 6.95 -0.77 -35.19
N ASN A 485 7.63 -1.85 -34.79
CA ASN A 485 8.56 -1.98 -33.65
C ASN A 485 8.07 -2.02 -32.18
N ASP A 486 6.77 -2.03 -31.88
CA ASP A 486 6.32 -2.25 -30.49
C ASP A 486 6.15 -3.75 -30.13
N PRO A 487 6.50 -4.17 -28.89
CA PRO A 487 6.26 -5.53 -28.42
C PRO A 487 4.76 -5.83 -28.29
N LEU A 488 4.36 -7.06 -28.62
CA LEU A 488 3.04 -7.57 -28.27
C LEU A 488 2.96 -7.67 -26.74
N GLU A 489 2.17 -6.81 -26.08
CA GLU A 489 1.93 -6.94 -24.64
C GLU A 489 0.90 -8.04 -24.36
N PHE A 490 1.33 -9.07 -23.64
CA PHE A 490 0.41 -10.07 -23.11
C PHE A 490 0.06 -9.74 -21.66
N THR A 491 -1.17 -9.34 -21.41
CA THR A 491 -1.69 -9.21 -20.05
C THR A 491 -2.51 -10.46 -19.72
N PHE A 492 -1.91 -11.40 -19.00
CA PHE A 492 -2.64 -12.56 -18.49
C PHE A 492 -3.28 -12.20 -17.15
N MET A 493 -4.61 -12.09 -17.12
CA MET A 493 -5.33 -11.98 -15.85
C MET A 493 -5.25 -13.33 -15.12
N HIS A 494 -4.58 -13.37 -13.97
CA HIS A 494 -4.58 -14.55 -13.11
C HIS A 494 -6.01 -14.94 -12.74
N ASP A 495 -6.43 -16.10 -13.24
CA ASP A 495 -7.68 -16.82 -13.05
C ASP A 495 -8.69 -16.10 -12.14
N VAL A 496 -9.47 -15.19 -12.74
CA VAL A 496 -10.71 -14.74 -12.13
C VAL A 496 -11.74 -15.84 -12.36
N LYS A 497 -12.02 -16.65 -11.34
CA LYS A 497 -13.11 -17.60 -11.42
C LYS A 497 -14.42 -16.86 -11.21
N GLU A 498 -15.12 -16.59 -12.29
CA GLU A 498 -16.48 -16.03 -12.27
C GLU A 498 -17.52 -17.16 -12.25
N VAL A 499 -18.36 -17.18 -11.21
CA VAL A 499 -19.42 -18.18 -11.03
C VAL A 499 -20.75 -17.46 -10.89
N THR A 500 -21.75 -17.89 -11.65
CA THR A 500 -23.14 -17.47 -11.42
C THR A 500 -23.87 -18.55 -10.65
N VAL A 501 -24.54 -18.18 -9.57
CA VAL A 501 -25.33 -19.09 -8.71
C VAL A 501 -26.79 -18.64 -8.69
N HIS A 502 -27.71 -19.56 -8.42
CA HIS A 502 -29.17 -19.32 -8.41
C HIS A 502 -29.84 -19.68 -7.08
N ASN A 503 -29.09 -20.27 -6.14
CA ASN A 503 -29.61 -20.60 -4.81
C ASN A 503 -28.50 -20.68 -3.77
N TYR A 504 -28.89 -20.80 -2.50
CA TYR A 504 -27.94 -20.81 -1.38
C TYR A 504 -26.99 -22.01 -1.40
N ASN A 505 -27.43 -23.19 -1.85
CA ASN A 505 -26.57 -24.37 -1.89
C ASN A 505 -25.46 -24.19 -2.93
N GLU A 506 -25.81 -23.69 -4.12
CA GLU A 506 -24.83 -23.34 -5.16
C GLU A 506 -23.85 -22.26 -4.69
N LEU A 507 -24.33 -21.23 -3.99
CA LEU A 507 -23.46 -20.21 -3.38
C LEU A 507 -22.48 -20.84 -2.38
N ALA A 508 -22.98 -21.71 -1.50
CA ALA A 508 -22.15 -22.35 -0.50
C ALA A 508 -21.12 -23.30 -1.11
N ASP A 509 -21.49 -24.03 -2.17
CA ASP A 509 -20.59 -24.92 -2.88
C ASP A 509 -19.56 -24.12 -3.70
N ALA A 510 -19.94 -22.98 -4.27
CA ALA A 510 -19.01 -22.06 -4.95
C ALA A 510 -17.96 -21.50 -3.98
N LEU A 511 -18.38 -21.05 -2.79
CA LEU A 511 -17.48 -20.59 -1.73
C LEU A 511 -16.59 -21.72 -1.20
N GLU A 512 -17.13 -22.94 -1.04
CA GLU A 512 -16.35 -24.11 -0.63
C GLU A 512 -15.32 -24.52 -1.68
N ASN A 513 -15.64 -24.36 -2.95
CA ASN A 513 -14.69 -24.59 -4.04
C ASN A 513 -13.63 -23.49 -4.09
N ALA A 514 -13.98 -22.22 -3.87
CA ALA A 514 -13.04 -21.10 -3.87
C ALA A 514 -11.89 -21.29 -2.86
N GLN A 515 -12.15 -21.87 -1.68
CA GLN A 515 -11.09 -22.15 -0.69
C GLN A 515 -10.17 -23.35 -1.03
N LYS A 516 -10.59 -24.25 -1.93
CA LYS A 516 -9.83 -25.44 -2.36
C LYS A 516 -8.93 -25.17 -3.57
N GLN A 517 -9.01 -23.98 -4.15
CA GLN A 517 -8.38 -23.65 -5.43
C GLN A 517 -7.07 -22.87 -5.27
N VAL A 518 -6.29 -22.87 -6.36
CA VAL A 518 -4.99 -22.19 -6.51
C VAL A 518 -5.14 -20.81 -7.18
N ALA A 519 -6.38 -20.41 -7.52
CA ALA A 519 -6.68 -19.12 -8.13
C ALA A 519 -6.79 -18.02 -7.05
N PRO A 520 -6.10 -16.87 -7.20
CA PRO A 520 -6.13 -15.80 -6.21
C PRO A 520 -7.45 -15.04 -6.19
N ASN A 521 -8.26 -15.08 -7.26
CA ASN A 521 -9.44 -14.23 -7.41
C ASN A 521 -10.71 -15.04 -7.74
N CYS A 522 -11.78 -14.84 -6.97
CA CYS A 522 -13.09 -15.45 -7.23
C CYS A 522 -14.19 -14.39 -7.23
N ILE A 523 -15.01 -14.38 -8.28
CA ILE A 523 -16.21 -13.55 -8.40
C ILE A 523 -17.43 -14.47 -8.39
N ILE A 524 -18.38 -14.20 -7.51
CA ILE A 524 -19.64 -14.91 -7.42
C ILE A 524 -20.78 -13.93 -7.70
N ASN A 525 -21.50 -14.16 -8.80
CA ASN A 525 -22.69 -13.40 -9.17
C ASN A 525 -23.94 -14.13 -8.71
N LEU A 526 -24.76 -13.46 -7.91
CA LEU A 526 -26.08 -13.98 -7.55
C LEU A 526 -27.05 -13.63 -8.68
N ALA A 527 -27.53 -14.65 -9.39
CA ALA A 527 -28.66 -14.48 -10.29
C ALA A 527 -29.97 -14.50 -9.48
N GLU A 528 -31.07 -14.07 -10.10
CA GLU A 528 -32.40 -14.16 -9.49
C GLU A 528 -32.67 -15.60 -9.00
N GLY A 529 -33.01 -15.73 -7.73
CA GLY A 529 -33.02 -17.04 -7.09
C GLY A 529 -33.43 -17.07 -5.62
N ASN A 530 -33.41 -18.28 -5.05
CA ASN A 530 -33.78 -18.51 -3.65
C ASN A 530 -32.53 -18.72 -2.78
N TYR A 531 -32.15 -17.69 -2.02
CA TYR A 531 -30.98 -17.72 -1.14
C TYR A 531 -31.34 -17.90 0.32
N LYS A 532 -32.27 -18.81 0.61
CA LYS A 532 -32.59 -19.23 1.96
C LYS A 532 -31.49 -20.14 2.53
N ALA A 533 -30.87 -19.73 3.63
CA ALA A 533 -29.74 -20.42 4.23
C ALA A 533 -30.10 -21.83 4.71
N THR A 534 -29.21 -22.78 4.41
CA THR A 534 -29.34 -24.21 4.78
C THR A 534 -28.20 -24.69 5.67
N LYS A 535 -27.07 -23.97 5.68
CA LYS A 535 -25.84 -24.29 6.43
C LYS A 535 -25.02 -23.02 6.67
N ASN A 536 -24.19 -23.03 7.71
CA ASN A 536 -23.15 -22.01 7.92
C ASN A 536 -22.05 -22.22 6.88
N ILE A 537 -21.46 -21.13 6.37
CA ILE A 537 -20.32 -21.20 5.45
C ILE A 537 -19.08 -20.74 6.17
N VAL A 538 -18.03 -21.57 6.11
CA VAL A 538 -16.72 -21.26 6.72
C VAL A 538 -15.67 -21.29 5.62
N LEU A 539 -14.98 -20.16 5.45
CA LEU A 539 -13.79 -20.03 4.63
C LEU A 539 -12.58 -20.05 5.54
N LYS A 540 -11.71 -21.05 5.38
CA LYS A 540 -10.39 -21.02 6.01
C LYS A 540 -9.45 -20.39 4.99
N SER A 541 -8.71 -19.34 5.36
CA SER A 541 -7.75 -18.71 4.44
C SER A 541 -6.66 -19.74 4.08
N SER A 542 -6.80 -20.40 2.94
CA SER A 542 -5.74 -21.22 2.37
C SER A 542 -4.77 -20.32 1.61
N ALA A 543 -3.56 -20.80 1.29
CA ALA A 543 -2.56 -20.00 0.59
C ALA A 543 -3.02 -19.45 -0.78
N GLY A 544 -4.09 -20.01 -1.36
CA GLY A 544 -4.60 -19.72 -2.71
C GLY A 544 -5.55 -18.52 -2.83
N LEU A 545 -6.65 -18.46 -2.07
CA LEU A 545 -7.68 -17.41 -2.25
C LEU A 545 -7.24 -16.05 -1.64
N LYS A 546 -7.18 -15.00 -2.45
CA LYS A 546 -6.79 -13.63 -2.05
C LYS A 546 -7.95 -12.65 -2.12
N ASN A 547 -8.70 -12.64 -3.22
CA ASN A 547 -9.81 -11.76 -3.46
C ASN A 547 -11.08 -12.56 -3.71
N LEU A 548 -12.10 -12.33 -2.89
CA LEU A 548 -13.45 -12.85 -3.06
C LEU A 548 -14.39 -11.68 -3.30
N VAL A 549 -15.08 -11.68 -4.43
CA VAL A 549 -16.12 -10.71 -4.78
C VAL A 549 -17.46 -11.44 -4.83
N ILE A 550 -18.46 -10.92 -4.12
CA ILE A 550 -19.83 -11.40 -4.16
C ILE A 550 -20.73 -10.27 -4.65
N ASN A 551 -21.20 -10.39 -5.89
CA ASN A 551 -22.14 -9.45 -6.49
C ASN A 551 -23.57 -9.92 -6.20
N GLY A 552 -24.22 -9.26 -5.25
CA GLY A 552 -25.57 -9.57 -4.79
C GLY A 552 -26.65 -9.36 -5.84
N ASN A 553 -26.44 -8.43 -6.78
CA ASN A 553 -27.42 -8.07 -7.83
C ASN A 553 -28.84 -7.85 -7.27
N ASN A 554 -28.94 -7.19 -6.11
CA ASN A 554 -30.14 -6.93 -5.33
C ASN A 554 -30.88 -8.16 -4.78
N ASN A 555 -30.25 -9.33 -4.75
CA ASN A 555 -30.85 -10.53 -4.17
C ASN A 555 -30.92 -10.47 -2.63
N VAL A 556 -31.91 -11.19 -2.08
CA VAL A 556 -32.10 -11.35 -0.64
C VAL A 556 -31.61 -12.72 -0.20
N LEU A 557 -30.60 -12.73 0.67
CA LEU A 557 -30.15 -13.90 1.42
C LEU A 557 -30.87 -13.94 2.76
N ASP A 558 -31.62 -15.01 3.01
CA ASP A 558 -32.47 -15.16 4.21
C ASP A 558 -31.91 -16.26 5.10
N GLY A 559 -31.43 -15.92 6.28
CA GLY A 559 -30.88 -16.84 7.26
C GLY A 559 -31.88 -17.86 7.81
N ASN A 560 -33.19 -17.69 7.56
CA ASN A 560 -34.24 -18.56 8.06
C ASN A 560 -34.29 -18.62 9.60
N ASN A 561 -33.97 -17.50 10.27
CA ASN A 561 -33.83 -17.38 11.73
C ASN A 561 -32.82 -18.36 12.34
N ALA A 562 -31.90 -18.85 11.51
CA ALA A 562 -30.84 -19.77 11.85
C ALA A 562 -29.56 -19.32 11.12
N HIS A 563 -28.46 -20.02 11.39
CA HIS A 563 -27.21 -19.91 10.66
C HIS A 563 -26.47 -18.55 10.71
N SER A 564 -25.15 -18.62 10.53
CA SER A 564 -24.37 -17.49 10.02
C SER A 564 -24.30 -17.57 8.49
N PHE A 565 -23.97 -16.46 7.83
CA PHE A 565 -23.69 -16.49 6.39
C PHE A 565 -22.26 -16.97 6.16
N LEU A 566 -21.26 -16.16 6.51
CA LEU A 566 -19.88 -16.37 6.13
C LEU A 566 -18.93 -16.08 7.29
N THR A 567 -18.14 -17.08 7.68
CA THR A 567 -17.04 -16.93 8.63
C THR A 567 -15.71 -17.15 7.92
N VAL A 568 -14.89 -16.11 7.83
CA VAL A 568 -13.52 -16.17 7.31
C VAL A 568 -12.57 -16.34 8.48
N ILE A 569 -11.86 -17.46 8.51
CA ILE A 569 -10.87 -17.80 9.53
C ILE A 569 -9.49 -17.69 8.90
N GLY A 570 -8.70 -16.69 9.29
CA GLY A 570 -7.29 -16.62 8.93
C GLY A 570 -6.35 -17.21 9.97
N PHE A 571 -5.06 -17.17 9.68
CA PHE A 571 -4.01 -17.67 10.57
C PHE A 571 -3.13 -16.51 11.03
N LEU A 572 -2.87 -16.38 12.35
CA LEU A 572 -1.99 -15.32 12.90
C LEU A 572 -0.56 -15.36 12.36
N THR A 573 -0.12 -16.54 11.88
CA THR A 573 1.19 -16.75 11.27
C THR A 573 1.21 -16.44 9.78
N SER A 574 0.04 -16.27 9.15
CA SER A 574 -0.12 -15.89 7.74
C SER A 574 -0.34 -14.38 7.65
N LEU A 575 0.47 -13.70 6.84
CA LEU A 575 0.20 -12.31 6.48
C LEU A 575 -0.80 -12.14 5.35
N ASN A 576 -1.33 -13.25 4.88
CA ASN A 576 -2.29 -13.30 3.80
C ASN A 576 -3.66 -13.56 4.40
N GLY A 577 -4.41 -12.51 4.67
CA GLY A 577 -5.87 -12.62 4.78
C GLY A 577 -6.53 -12.37 3.43
N VAL A 578 -7.82 -12.66 3.39
CA VAL A 578 -8.64 -12.56 2.18
C VAL A 578 -9.27 -11.18 2.13
N LYS A 579 -9.23 -10.53 0.97
CA LYS A 579 -10.07 -9.39 0.65
C LYS A 579 -11.44 -9.89 0.24
N VAL A 580 -12.46 -9.57 1.03
CA VAL A 580 -13.86 -9.91 0.76
C VAL A 580 -14.59 -8.64 0.36
N THR A 581 -15.09 -8.59 -0.86
CA THR A 581 -15.95 -7.50 -1.36
C THR A 581 -17.35 -8.04 -1.58
N ILE A 582 -18.36 -7.41 -0.99
CA ILE A 582 -19.78 -7.74 -1.19
C ILE A 582 -20.50 -6.47 -1.62
N SER A 583 -21.24 -6.57 -2.72
CA SER A 583 -22.00 -5.43 -3.26
C SER A 583 -23.47 -5.78 -3.50
N ASP A 584 -24.36 -4.79 -3.36
CA ASP A 584 -25.76 -4.84 -3.81
C ASP A 584 -26.53 -6.10 -3.32
N ALA A 585 -26.47 -6.40 -2.03
CA ALA A 585 -27.11 -7.59 -1.44
C ALA A 585 -27.95 -7.23 -0.21
N THR A 586 -28.98 -8.03 0.09
CA THR A 586 -29.71 -7.94 1.37
C THR A 586 -29.54 -9.23 2.18
N PHE A 587 -28.99 -9.13 3.38
CA PHE A 587 -28.89 -10.21 4.36
C PHE A 587 -29.95 -10.01 5.44
N LYS A 588 -30.86 -10.97 5.60
CA LYS A 588 -31.91 -10.87 6.63
C LYS A 588 -32.09 -12.14 7.44
N ASN A 589 -32.61 -12.01 8.66
CA ASN A 589 -33.02 -13.12 9.52
C ASN A 589 -31.92 -14.17 9.78
N PHE A 590 -30.64 -13.81 9.76
CA PHE A 590 -29.57 -14.71 10.20
C PHE A 590 -29.49 -14.72 11.73
N ASN A 591 -29.12 -15.87 12.29
CA ASN A 591 -29.00 -16.07 13.73
C ASN A 591 -27.71 -16.82 14.07
N ALA A 592 -26.70 -16.08 14.48
CA ALA A 592 -25.32 -16.52 14.71
C ALA A 592 -24.93 -16.46 16.20
N GLN A 593 -25.69 -17.09 17.10
CA GLN A 593 -25.42 -17.02 18.55
C GLN A 593 -24.35 -17.99 19.07
N ASP A 594 -23.98 -19.04 18.32
CA ASP A 594 -23.26 -20.21 18.87
C ASP A 594 -21.71 -20.16 18.83
N SER A 595 -21.08 -19.17 18.16
CA SER A 595 -19.60 -19.04 18.12
C SER A 595 -19.15 -17.70 17.51
N ASP A 596 -18.56 -16.80 18.31
CA ASP A 596 -18.07 -15.44 17.93
C ASP A 596 -19.02 -14.62 17.04
N GLY A 597 -20.31 -14.98 17.03
CA GLY A 597 -21.03 -15.06 15.78
C GLY A 597 -21.74 -13.77 15.39
N SER A 598 -21.57 -13.47 14.11
CA SER A 598 -22.28 -12.46 13.34
C SER A 598 -22.69 -13.10 12.01
N VAL A 599 -23.42 -12.37 11.17
CA VAL A 599 -23.77 -12.84 9.82
C VAL A 599 -22.52 -13.02 8.96
N LEU A 600 -21.69 -11.97 8.90
CA LEU A 600 -20.37 -11.99 8.27
C LEU A 600 -19.31 -11.77 9.36
N ALA A 601 -18.41 -12.74 9.51
CA ALA A 601 -17.34 -12.70 10.50
C ALA A 601 -15.97 -12.89 9.84
N MET A 602 -14.98 -12.10 10.22
CA MET A 602 -13.56 -12.37 9.92
C MET A 602 -12.78 -12.43 11.23
N THR A 603 -12.34 -13.61 11.64
CA THR A 603 -12.02 -13.89 13.05
C THR A 603 -10.53 -13.83 13.40
N MET A 604 -9.62 -13.95 12.43
CA MET A 604 -8.16 -13.87 12.63
C MET A 604 -7.46 -13.54 11.29
N GLY A 605 -6.40 -12.73 11.28
CA GLY A 605 -5.51 -12.53 10.11
C GLY A 605 -5.59 -11.16 9.40
N TYR A 606 -4.64 -10.91 8.49
CA TYR A 606 -4.48 -9.66 7.73
C TYR A 606 -5.46 -9.57 6.54
N GLY A 607 -6.73 -9.19 6.74
CA GLY A 607 -7.76 -9.17 5.70
C GLY A 607 -8.27 -7.78 5.30
N GLU A 608 -9.12 -7.72 4.28
CA GLU A 608 -9.88 -6.50 3.92
C GLU A 608 -11.35 -6.87 3.70
N ALA A 609 -12.27 -6.08 4.25
CA ALA A 609 -13.72 -6.25 4.03
C ALA A 609 -14.28 -4.97 3.40
N ASN A 610 -14.83 -5.07 2.20
CA ASN A 610 -15.50 -3.97 1.49
C ASN A 610 -16.97 -4.30 1.30
N LEU A 611 -17.84 -3.52 1.91
CA LEU A 611 -19.29 -3.66 1.78
C LEU A 611 -19.83 -2.43 1.07
N ASN A 612 -20.45 -2.62 -0.10
CA ASN A 612 -20.98 -1.53 -0.91
C ASN A 612 -22.47 -1.75 -1.17
N ASN A 613 -23.32 -0.81 -0.78
CA ASN A 613 -24.77 -0.91 -1.01
C ASN A 613 -25.40 -2.20 -0.45
N VAL A 614 -24.94 -2.66 0.71
CA VAL A 614 -25.44 -3.88 1.36
C VAL A 614 -26.43 -3.55 2.45
N LYS A 615 -27.51 -4.33 2.55
CA LYS A 615 -28.51 -4.22 3.63
C LYS A 615 -28.42 -5.40 4.59
N PHE A 616 -28.41 -5.14 5.89
CA PHE A 616 -28.50 -6.13 6.95
C PHE A 616 -29.77 -5.87 7.77
N ILE A 617 -30.73 -6.80 7.76
CA ILE A 617 -32.07 -6.60 8.33
C ILE A 617 -32.41 -7.71 9.33
N GLU A 618 -32.75 -7.36 10.57
CA GLU A 618 -33.27 -8.29 11.58
C GLU A 618 -32.33 -9.49 11.83
N ASN A 619 -31.01 -9.28 11.74
CA ASN A 619 -30.02 -10.31 12.03
C ASN A 619 -29.63 -10.31 13.51
N VAL A 620 -29.31 -11.49 14.03
CA VAL A 620 -28.98 -11.70 15.44
C VAL A 620 -27.60 -12.35 15.56
N GLY A 621 -26.74 -11.78 16.40
CA GLY A 621 -25.38 -12.27 16.66
C GLY A 621 -25.05 -12.31 18.16
N ARG A 622 -23.93 -12.94 18.50
CA ARG A 622 -23.32 -12.81 19.82
C ARG A 622 -22.57 -11.48 19.96
N TYR A 623 -21.71 -11.19 18.98
CA TYR A 623 -20.97 -9.94 18.83
C TYR A 623 -21.23 -9.44 17.41
N GLY A 624 -21.73 -8.23 17.24
CA GLY A 624 -22.12 -7.79 15.91
C GLY A 624 -23.37 -8.52 15.41
N GLY A 625 -24.55 -7.91 15.50
CA GLY A 625 -25.76 -8.56 14.97
C GLY A 625 -25.65 -8.90 13.48
N ALA A 626 -24.88 -8.11 12.72
CA ALA A 626 -24.56 -8.30 11.32
C ALA A 626 -23.08 -8.64 11.09
N LEU A 627 -22.15 -7.87 11.67
CA LEU A 627 -20.73 -7.90 11.30
C LEU A 627 -19.82 -8.09 12.51
N SER A 628 -18.80 -8.95 12.39
CA SER A 628 -17.77 -9.14 13.42
C SER A 628 -16.39 -9.23 12.76
N PHE A 629 -15.52 -8.26 13.04
CA PHE A 629 -14.17 -8.23 12.47
C PHE A 629 -13.12 -8.21 13.58
N ALA A 630 -12.16 -9.12 13.51
CA ALA A 630 -11.08 -9.27 14.48
C ALA A 630 -9.75 -8.64 14.00
N VAL A 631 -8.71 -8.79 14.83
CA VAL A 631 -7.46 -8.02 14.77
C VAL A 631 -6.82 -8.10 13.39
N LEU A 632 -6.32 -6.96 12.91
CA LEU A 632 -5.52 -6.81 11.68
C LEU A 632 -6.30 -6.78 10.35
N THR A 633 -7.63 -6.55 10.37
CA THR A 633 -8.44 -6.36 9.15
C THR A 633 -8.66 -4.87 8.83
N ASN A 634 -8.75 -4.51 7.55
CA ASN A 634 -9.25 -3.20 7.09
C ASN A 634 -10.72 -3.34 6.70
N VAL A 635 -11.59 -2.48 7.21
CA VAL A 635 -13.03 -2.59 6.98
C VAL A 635 -13.56 -1.29 6.39
N ASN A 636 -14.18 -1.38 5.21
CA ASN A 636 -14.83 -0.26 4.53
C ASN A 636 -16.32 -0.61 4.32
N ILE A 637 -17.20 0.27 4.79
CA ILE A 637 -18.65 0.17 4.66
C ILE A 637 -19.14 1.43 3.95
N ASN A 638 -19.69 1.27 2.75
CA ASN A 638 -20.12 2.35 1.89
C ASN A 638 -21.57 2.15 1.42
N GLY A 639 -22.43 3.15 1.59
CA GLY A 639 -23.80 3.10 1.06
C GLY A 639 -24.68 2.02 1.69
N CYS A 640 -24.33 1.51 2.88
CA CYS A 640 -24.99 0.35 3.48
C CYS A 640 -26.15 0.73 4.41
N GLU A 641 -27.01 -0.25 4.71
CA GLU A 641 -28.11 -0.11 5.68
C GLU A 641 -28.09 -1.24 6.71
N PHE A 642 -28.11 -0.91 7.99
CA PHE A 642 -28.22 -1.86 9.10
C PHE A 642 -29.50 -1.58 9.86
N ILE A 643 -30.50 -2.46 9.74
CA ILE A 643 -31.85 -2.24 10.24
C ILE A 643 -32.21 -3.35 11.23
N LYS A 644 -32.51 -2.97 12.48
CA LYS A 644 -33.01 -3.90 13.52
C LYS A 644 -32.12 -5.12 13.78
N ASN A 645 -30.81 -5.00 13.58
CA ASN A 645 -29.89 -6.06 13.94
C ASN A 645 -29.68 -6.06 15.47
N SER A 646 -29.42 -7.23 16.06
CA SER A 646 -29.24 -7.36 17.51
C SER A 646 -28.05 -8.22 17.90
N ALA A 647 -27.29 -7.78 18.91
CA ALA A 647 -26.22 -8.54 19.53
C ALA A 647 -26.52 -8.83 21.00
N THR A 648 -26.27 -10.08 21.42
CA THR A 648 -26.44 -10.47 22.84
C THR A 648 -25.34 -9.95 23.76
N VAL A 649 -24.24 -9.43 23.20
CA VAL A 649 -23.14 -8.80 23.94
C VAL A 649 -22.91 -7.36 23.48
N ASP A 650 -22.09 -7.12 22.46
CA ASP A 650 -21.65 -5.80 22.02
C ASP A 650 -21.86 -5.61 20.49
N GLY A 651 -22.10 -4.37 20.06
CA GLY A 651 -22.21 -4.00 18.66
C GLY A 651 -23.49 -4.51 18.01
N GLY A 652 -24.62 -3.83 18.19
CA GLY A 652 -25.92 -4.36 17.75
C GLY A 652 -26.00 -4.63 16.24
N ALA A 653 -25.28 -3.85 15.45
CA ALA A 653 -25.00 -4.14 14.04
C ALA A 653 -23.59 -4.68 13.83
N ALA A 654 -22.56 -3.98 14.32
CA ALA A 654 -21.17 -4.31 14.04
C ALA A 654 -20.31 -4.32 15.30
N TYR A 655 -19.48 -5.35 15.43
CA TYR A 655 -18.40 -5.46 16.41
C TYR A 655 -17.07 -5.46 15.67
N VAL A 656 -16.21 -4.48 15.94
CA VAL A 656 -14.98 -4.26 15.16
C VAL A 656 -13.77 -4.13 16.07
N ASN A 657 -12.80 -5.03 15.92
CA ASN A 657 -11.51 -4.99 16.59
C ASN A 657 -10.42 -5.10 15.52
N SER A 658 -10.18 -4.03 14.75
CA SER A 658 -9.44 -4.04 13.49
C SER A 658 -8.44 -2.88 13.37
N ILE A 659 -7.75 -2.74 12.22
CA ILE A 659 -6.77 -1.66 12.01
C ILE A 659 -7.50 -0.36 11.68
N ASN A 660 -8.24 -0.37 10.58
CA ASN A 660 -9.03 0.77 10.10
C ASN A 660 -10.49 0.37 9.94
N PHE A 661 -11.38 1.26 10.36
CA PHE A 661 -12.81 1.09 10.17
C PHE A 661 -13.43 2.35 9.56
N ASN A 662 -13.79 2.26 8.29
CA ASN A 662 -14.33 3.39 7.53
C ASN A 662 -15.81 3.15 7.22
N ILE A 663 -16.65 4.06 7.68
CA ILE A 663 -18.09 4.09 7.43
C ILE A 663 -18.38 5.34 6.61
N LYS A 664 -19.02 5.18 5.46
CA LYS A 664 -19.41 6.28 4.60
C LYS A 664 -20.82 6.09 4.05
N ASP A 665 -21.60 7.17 3.98
CA ASP A 665 -22.93 7.19 3.35
C ASP A 665 -23.85 6.05 3.85
N THR A 666 -23.72 5.67 5.13
CA THR A 666 -24.31 4.44 5.68
C THR A 666 -25.34 4.77 6.77
N THR A 667 -26.40 3.97 6.86
CA THR A 667 -27.47 4.16 7.84
C THR A 667 -27.61 2.97 8.79
N PHE A 668 -27.55 3.22 10.10
CA PHE A 668 -27.82 2.27 11.19
C PHE A 668 -29.13 2.66 11.89
N THR A 669 -30.18 1.86 11.71
CA THR A 669 -31.51 2.12 12.27
C THR A 669 -31.96 1.00 13.21
N GLN A 670 -32.37 1.36 14.43
CA GLN A 670 -33.01 0.44 15.38
C GLN A 670 -32.17 -0.80 15.76
N ASN A 671 -30.83 -0.72 15.66
CA ASN A 671 -29.96 -1.82 16.07
C ASN A 671 -29.84 -1.86 17.60
N THR A 672 -29.68 -3.05 18.17
CA THR A 672 -29.71 -3.25 19.64
C THR A 672 -28.57 -4.13 20.14
N ALA A 673 -27.76 -3.64 21.07
CA ALA A 673 -26.78 -4.44 21.81
C ALA A 673 -27.17 -4.56 23.28
N LYS A 674 -26.80 -5.67 23.94
CA LYS A 674 -27.05 -5.82 25.38
C LYS A 674 -26.16 -4.90 26.23
N ASN A 675 -24.89 -4.75 25.86
CA ASN A 675 -23.88 -4.10 26.71
C ASN A 675 -23.38 -2.79 26.09
N LYS A 676 -22.74 -2.81 24.93
CA LYS A 676 -22.06 -1.62 24.39
C LYS A 676 -22.32 -1.44 22.90
N GLY A 677 -22.50 -0.19 22.47
CA GLY A 677 -22.58 0.18 21.07
C GLY A 677 -23.83 -0.36 20.39
N GLY A 678 -24.95 0.34 20.49
CA GLY A 678 -26.24 -0.19 20.01
C GLY A 678 -26.26 -0.42 18.50
N ALA A 679 -25.50 0.37 17.74
CA ALA A 679 -25.14 0.06 16.36
C ALA A 679 -23.74 -0.55 16.29
N VAL A 680 -22.73 0.18 16.76
CA VAL A 680 -21.33 -0.14 16.52
C VAL A 680 -20.60 -0.21 17.86
N TYR A 681 -19.92 -1.33 18.09
CA TYR A 681 -18.84 -1.43 19.04
C TYR A 681 -17.53 -1.46 18.26
N GLU A 682 -16.57 -0.61 18.63
CA GLU A 682 -15.22 -0.71 18.10
C GLU A 682 -14.12 -0.67 19.17
N SER A 683 -13.02 -1.34 18.86
CA SER A 683 -11.76 -1.35 19.58
C SER A 683 -10.61 -1.27 18.57
N VAL A 684 -10.72 -0.34 17.60
CA VAL A 684 -9.77 -0.19 16.49
C VAL A 684 -8.75 0.92 16.77
N ARG A 685 -7.76 1.08 15.87
CA ARG A 685 -6.81 2.20 15.95
C ARG A 685 -7.42 3.50 15.42
N THR A 686 -8.07 3.42 14.25
CA THR A 686 -8.68 4.57 13.58
C THR A 686 -10.06 4.21 13.01
N THR A 687 -11.06 5.01 13.36
CA THR A 687 -12.40 4.95 12.78
C THR A 687 -12.70 6.25 12.03
N THR A 688 -13.19 6.16 10.79
CA THR A 688 -13.77 7.30 10.09
C THR A 688 -15.26 7.07 9.85
N ILE A 689 -16.09 8.09 10.10
CA ILE A 689 -17.53 8.06 9.90
C ILE A 689 -17.90 9.32 9.11
N ASP A 690 -18.26 9.16 7.84
CA ASP A 690 -18.57 10.27 6.95
C ASP A 690 -20.02 10.18 6.45
N ASN A 691 -20.74 11.29 6.51
CA ASN A 691 -22.09 11.46 5.97
C ASN A 691 -23.05 10.28 6.29
N SER A 692 -23.03 9.81 7.53
CA SER A 692 -23.72 8.58 7.95
C SER A 692 -24.81 8.86 9.00
N LYS A 693 -25.74 7.93 9.18
CA LYS A 693 -26.90 8.11 10.08
C LYS A 693 -27.00 6.98 11.10
N PHE A 694 -27.20 7.34 12.37
CA PHE A 694 -27.42 6.44 13.48
C PHE A 694 -28.75 6.82 14.15
N LEU A 695 -29.78 6.05 13.86
CA LEU A 695 -31.16 6.34 14.22
C LEU A 695 -31.70 5.29 15.18
N GLU A 696 -32.19 5.70 16.34
CA GLU A 696 -32.98 4.83 17.23
C GLU A 696 -32.25 3.56 17.68
N ASN A 697 -30.91 3.56 17.72
CA ASN A 697 -30.14 2.42 18.18
C ASN A 697 -30.12 2.35 19.71
N THR A 698 -30.04 1.14 20.28
CA THR A 698 -30.16 0.91 21.72
C THR A 698 -29.03 0.06 22.31
N ALA A 699 -28.42 0.48 23.42
CA ALA A 699 -27.48 -0.32 24.21
C ALA A 699 -27.55 -0.01 25.70
N ARG A 700 -26.67 -0.62 26.51
CA ARG A 700 -26.46 -0.20 27.90
C ARG A 700 -25.51 1.01 27.98
N LEU A 701 -24.43 1.00 27.21
CA LEU A 701 -23.49 2.11 27.04
C LEU A 701 -23.33 2.47 25.56
N GLY A 702 -23.45 3.75 25.20
CA GLY A 702 -23.28 4.20 23.82
C GLY A 702 -24.40 3.70 22.92
N GLY A 703 -25.56 4.38 22.95
CA GLY A 703 -26.77 3.91 22.27
C GLY A 703 -26.59 3.70 20.77
N ALA A 704 -25.70 4.44 20.12
CA ALA A 704 -25.26 4.21 18.75
C ALA A 704 -23.85 3.59 18.71
N LEU A 705 -22.84 4.34 19.17
CA LEU A 705 -21.44 4.00 19.03
C LEU A 705 -20.81 3.84 20.42
N TYR A 706 -20.05 2.78 20.59
CA TYR A 706 -19.11 2.64 21.70
C TYR A 706 -17.72 2.39 21.13
N TYR A 707 -16.72 3.06 21.68
CA TYR A 707 -15.33 2.71 21.39
C TYR A 707 -14.43 2.71 22.62
N SER A 708 -13.56 1.69 22.71
CA SER A 708 -12.71 1.44 23.89
C SER A 708 -11.37 2.18 23.86
N SER A 709 -10.86 2.50 22.68
CA SER A 709 -9.55 3.12 22.44
C SER A 709 -9.48 3.60 20.98
N GLY A 710 -8.45 4.38 20.61
CA GLY A 710 -8.28 4.85 19.23
C GLY A 710 -8.99 6.17 18.94
N THR A 711 -8.84 6.63 17.70
CA THR A 711 -9.38 7.91 17.23
C THR A 711 -10.60 7.66 16.37
N VAL A 712 -11.71 8.33 16.70
CA VAL A 712 -12.87 8.42 15.81
C VAL A 712 -12.93 9.81 15.19
N THR A 713 -12.91 9.88 13.86
CA THR A 713 -13.25 11.09 13.12
C THR A 713 -14.63 10.92 12.53
N CYS A 714 -15.56 11.80 12.91
CA CYS A 714 -16.92 11.77 12.43
C CYS A 714 -17.24 13.11 11.76
N THR A 715 -17.70 13.07 10.51
CA THR A 715 -18.03 14.27 9.72
C THR A 715 -19.43 14.17 9.11
N GLY A 716 -20.20 15.25 9.17
CA GLY A 716 -21.48 15.40 8.45
C GLY A 716 -22.54 14.33 8.77
N SER A 717 -22.47 13.69 9.92
CA SER A 717 -23.27 12.52 10.28
C SER A 717 -24.37 12.85 11.31
N GLU A 718 -25.43 12.05 11.35
CA GLU A 718 -26.60 12.25 12.21
C GLU A 718 -26.74 11.13 13.24
N PHE A 719 -26.90 11.48 14.52
CA PHE A 719 -27.18 10.57 15.64
C PHE A 719 -28.47 11.01 16.31
N LEU A 720 -29.58 10.37 15.93
CA LEU A 720 -30.93 10.78 16.33
C LEU A 720 -31.62 9.68 17.13
N ARG A 721 -32.21 10.05 18.27
CA ARG A 721 -33.07 9.17 19.08
C ARG A 721 -32.41 7.87 19.56
N ASN A 722 -31.09 7.82 19.69
CA ASN A 722 -30.37 6.67 20.21
C ASN A 722 -30.51 6.58 21.75
N VAL A 723 -30.53 5.36 22.28
CA VAL A 723 -30.82 5.09 23.68
C VAL A 723 -29.72 4.23 24.30
N ALA A 724 -29.03 4.75 25.32
CA ALA A 724 -28.29 3.95 26.28
C ALA A 724 -29.10 3.83 27.59
N THR A 725 -29.11 2.66 28.23
CA THR A 725 -29.85 2.48 29.51
C THR A 725 -29.05 2.95 30.72
N GLU A 726 -27.74 3.09 30.62
CA GLU A 726 -26.87 3.61 31.68
C GLU A 726 -26.26 4.96 31.31
N ASP A 727 -25.36 5.01 30.33
CA ASP A 727 -24.58 6.22 30.00
C ASP A 727 -24.36 6.41 28.49
N ALA A 728 -24.23 7.69 28.10
CA ALA A 728 -23.98 8.18 26.76
C ALA A 728 -25.00 7.71 25.69
N GLY A 729 -26.10 8.45 25.55
CA GLY A 729 -27.23 8.08 24.69
C GLY A 729 -26.89 7.85 23.22
N ALA A 730 -25.89 8.53 22.67
CA ALA A 730 -25.39 8.29 21.31
C ALA A 730 -24.01 7.62 21.31
N VAL A 731 -22.99 8.33 21.77
CA VAL A 731 -21.59 7.90 21.64
C VAL A 731 -20.93 7.80 23.01
N TYR A 732 -20.52 6.59 23.38
CA TYR A 732 -19.67 6.34 24.54
C TYR A 732 -18.21 6.27 24.11
N ARG A 733 -17.34 7.07 24.74
CA ARG A 733 -15.95 7.26 24.31
C ARG A 733 -14.92 7.02 25.41
N ASN A 734 -13.85 6.29 25.06
CA ASN A 734 -12.64 6.15 25.88
C ASN A 734 -11.37 6.70 25.18
N GLY A 735 -11.50 7.37 24.03
CA GLY A 735 -10.41 8.00 23.26
C GLY A 735 -10.87 9.28 22.54
N PRO A 736 -10.04 9.92 21.69
CA PRO A 736 -10.40 11.13 20.95
C PRO A 736 -11.62 10.94 20.02
N PHE A 737 -12.53 11.92 20.01
CA PHE A 737 -13.65 12.03 19.06
C PHE A 737 -13.59 13.38 18.36
N TYR A 738 -13.26 13.37 17.06
CA TYR A 738 -13.30 14.56 16.22
C TYR A 738 -14.70 14.67 15.61
N ASP A 739 -15.46 15.63 16.11
CA ASP A 739 -16.81 15.94 15.65
C ASP A 739 -16.76 17.14 14.70
N ASP A 740 -17.07 16.92 13.42
CA ASP A 740 -17.18 17.98 12.42
C ASP A 740 -18.56 17.94 11.75
N ASN A 741 -19.37 18.99 11.96
CA ASN A 741 -20.70 19.12 11.34
C ASN A 741 -21.65 17.93 11.58
N ASN A 742 -21.54 17.21 12.70
CA ASN A 742 -22.49 16.15 13.05
C ASN A 742 -23.70 16.70 13.82
N VAL A 743 -24.82 15.98 13.75
CA VAL A 743 -26.07 16.32 14.44
C VAL A 743 -26.37 15.27 15.51
N PHE A 744 -26.52 15.69 16.77
CA PHE A 744 -26.96 14.83 17.87
C PHE A 744 -28.28 15.32 18.45
N SER A 745 -29.38 14.62 18.18
CA SER A 745 -30.71 15.02 18.70
C SER A 745 -31.43 13.87 19.39
N ASP A 746 -32.17 14.21 20.45
CA ASP A 746 -33.11 13.30 21.12
C ASP A 746 -32.51 11.98 21.65
N ASN A 747 -31.20 11.90 21.89
CA ASN A 747 -30.56 10.72 22.45
C ASN A 747 -30.69 10.67 23.99
N SER A 748 -30.78 9.47 24.58
CA SER A 748 -31.00 9.27 26.02
C SER A 748 -30.09 8.21 26.61
N PRO A 749 -29.38 8.43 27.74
CA PRO A 749 -29.25 9.70 28.47
C PRO A 749 -28.51 10.77 27.66
N ASN A 750 -28.65 12.03 28.08
CA ASN A 750 -28.20 13.24 27.39
C ASN A 750 -26.81 13.13 26.72
N ASN A 751 -26.62 13.88 25.62
CA ASN A 751 -25.52 13.76 24.67
C ASN A 751 -24.11 13.92 25.30
N PHE A 752 -23.26 12.92 25.01
CA PHE A 752 -21.83 12.76 25.32
C PHE A 752 -21.41 12.99 26.78
N GLU A 753 -21.04 11.92 27.52
CA GLU A 753 -19.88 11.90 28.45
C GLU A 753 -19.71 10.59 29.26
N TYR A 754 -18.46 10.09 29.33
CA TYR A 754 -17.62 10.01 30.54
C TYR A 754 -16.13 9.88 30.13
N THR A 755 -15.23 10.67 30.73
CA THR A 755 -13.77 10.71 30.45
C THR A 755 -12.95 10.34 31.69
N GLY A 756 -13.22 9.18 32.29
CA GLY A 756 -12.39 8.64 33.37
C GLY A 756 -11.74 7.33 32.95
N SER A 757 -10.40 7.34 32.95
CA SER A 757 -9.53 6.18 32.78
C SER A 757 -9.97 5.03 33.70
N ALA A 758 -10.54 3.98 33.13
CA ALA A 758 -10.91 2.79 33.89
C ALA A 758 -9.76 1.78 33.90
N GLU A 759 -9.01 1.76 34.99
CA GLU A 759 -8.69 0.48 35.64
C GLU A 759 -9.57 0.37 36.89
N GLY A 760 -10.44 -0.64 36.93
CA GLY A 760 -10.98 -1.23 38.17
C GLY A 760 -12.37 -0.78 38.65
N ASP A 761 -13.27 -1.77 38.71
CA ASP A 761 -14.52 -1.98 39.47
C ASP A 761 -15.08 -0.93 40.48
N ASP A 762 -16.42 -0.96 40.57
CA ASP A 762 -17.35 -0.53 41.65
C ASP A 762 -17.91 0.92 41.74
N ILE A 763 -19.21 1.03 41.39
CA ILE A 763 -20.34 1.73 42.06
C ILE A 763 -20.36 3.27 42.19
N SER A 764 -21.17 3.87 41.28
CA SER A 764 -22.40 4.69 41.49
C SER A 764 -22.33 6.18 41.99
N PRO A 765 -23.46 6.93 41.99
CA PRO A 765 -23.66 8.07 41.07
C PRO A 765 -23.91 9.39 41.83
N SER A 766 -23.63 10.56 41.25
CA SER A 766 -24.42 11.78 41.53
C SER A 766 -23.83 13.02 40.85
N SER A 767 -24.75 13.84 40.33
CA SER A 767 -24.62 15.29 40.11
C SER A 767 -23.49 15.71 39.15
N TYR A 768 -23.80 16.17 37.94
CA TYR A 768 -24.31 17.53 37.78
C TYR A 768 -25.09 17.74 36.47
N SER A 769 -25.84 18.82 36.51
CA SER A 769 -26.98 19.22 35.70
C SER A 769 -26.71 19.70 34.26
N ARG A 770 -27.71 19.43 33.42
CA ARG A 770 -28.26 20.28 32.33
C ARG A 770 -27.35 20.64 31.15
N TYR A 771 -27.69 20.08 29.99
CA TYR A 771 -27.85 20.90 28.78
C TYR A 771 -29.13 20.49 28.04
N SER A 772 -30.11 21.40 28.07
CA SER A 772 -31.32 21.36 27.24
C SER A 772 -31.12 22.30 26.06
N GLY A 773 -31.11 21.74 24.85
CA GLY A 773 -31.46 22.41 23.59
C GLY A 773 -30.84 23.78 23.29
N SER A 774 -29.72 23.77 22.57
CA SER A 774 -29.41 24.56 21.35
C SER A 774 -27.90 24.52 21.17
N GLY A 775 -27.45 24.20 19.96
CA GLY A 775 -26.08 23.75 19.66
C GLY A 775 -24.95 24.60 20.23
N THR A 776 -23.87 23.90 20.58
CA THR A 776 -22.46 24.27 20.35
C THR A 776 -21.62 23.08 20.80
N GLY A 777 -21.18 22.25 19.84
CA GLY A 777 -19.91 21.55 19.99
C GLY A 777 -18.79 22.59 20.14
N TYR A 778 -17.67 22.20 20.75
CA TYR A 778 -16.38 22.89 20.77
C TYR A 778 -16.44 24.39 20.46
N ARG A 779 -16.33 25.27 21.47
CA ARG A 779 -16.35 26.75 21.34
C ARG A 779 -15.99 27.18 19.91
N SER A 780 -17.01 27.40 19.08
CA SER A 780 -16.77 28.03 17.81
C SER A 780 -16.32 29.44 18.15
N ILE A 781 -15.15 29.81 17.64
CA ILE A 781 -14.75 31.19 17.62
C ILE A 781 -15.65 31.81 16.56
N ASP A 782 -16.79 32.33 16.99
CA ASP A 782 -17.72 33.01 16.09
C ASP A 782 -17.35 34.49 15.94
N LYS A 783 -16.41 34.98 16.76
CA LYS A 783 -16.06 36.39 16.85
C LYS A 783 -14.61 36.61 17.24
N ILE A 784 -13.98 37.60 16.64
CA ILE A 784 -12.71 38.19 17.08
C ILE A 784 -13.02 39.53 17.76
N THR A 785 -12.49 39.78 18.96
CA THR A 785 -12.68 41.03 19.68
C THR A 785 -11.42 41.89 19.64
N MET A 786 -11.55 43.17 19.32
CA MET A 786 -10.45 44.12 19.20
C MET A 786 -10.92 45.50 19.65
N ASN A 787 -10.21 46.16 20.57
CA ASN A 787 -10.59 47.50 21.06
C ASN A 787 -12.08 47.64 21.46
N ASN A 788 -12.67 46.60 22.07
CA ASN A 788 -14.10 46.44 22.41
C ASN A 788 -15.08 46.29 21.22
N HIS A 789 -14.60 46.17 19.99
CA HIS A 789 -15.38 45.85 18.81
C HIS A 789 -15.32 44.34 18.52
N GLN A 790 -16.43 43.75 18.07
CA GLN A 790 -16.51 42.33 17.72
C GLN A 790 -16.70 42.17 16.21
N ILE A 791 -15.86 41.35 15.59
CA ILE A 791 -15.94 40.98 14.18
C ILE A 791 -16.41 39.53 14.12
N SER A 792 -17.56 39.29 13.48
CA SER A 792 -18.07 37.94 13.29
C SER A 792 -17.24 37.17 12.28
N ILE A 793 -16.98 35.90 12.57
CA ILE A 793 -16.27 34.98 11.70
C ILE A 793 -17.07 33.68 11.58
N SER A 794 -16.86 32.95 10.50
CA SER A 794 -17.56 31.68 10.22
C SER A 794 -16.57 30.53 10.17
N ASN A 795 -16.98 29.35 10.65
CA ASN A 795 -16.24 28.09 10.56
C ASN A 795 -14.84 28.15 11.21
N ASN A 796 -14.66 28.94 12.28
CA ASN A 796 -13.37 29.12 12.98
C ASN A 796 -12.21 29.55 12.07
N LYS A 797 -12.50 30.30 10.99
CA LYS A 797 -11.51 30.72 10.00
C LYS A 797 -11.30 32.22 10.02
N LEU A 798 -10.03 32.64 10.03
CA LEU A 798 -9.65 33.98 9.64
C LEU A 798 -9.57 34.02 8.11
N THR A 799 -10.41 34.82 7.46
CA THR A 799 -10.38 35.01 5.99
C THR A 799 -9.84 36.40 5.65
N LEU A 800 -9.49 36.61 4.37
CA LEU A 800 -9.06 37.92 3.86
C LEU A 800 -10.09 39.02 4.17
N GLY A 801 -11.38 38.70 4.06
CA GLY A 801 -12.48 39.61 4.39
C GLY A 801 -12.56 39.97 5.89
N VAL A 802 -12.23 39.04 6.78
CA VAL A 802 -12.15 39.31 8.24
C VAL A 802 -10.91 40.16 8.55
N LEU A 803 -9.79 39.86 7.90
CA LEU A 803 -8.54 40.60 8.06
C LEU A 803 -8.68 42.07 7.62
N ASN A 804 -9.35 42.30 6.49
CA ASN A 804 -9.70 43.64 6.01
C ASN A 804 -10.54 44.41 7.05
N GLN A 805 -11.42 43.73 7.80
CA GLN A 805 -12.23 44.34 8.86
C GLN A 805 -11.42 44.64 10.12
N ILE A 806 -10.48 43.78 10.51
CA ILE A 806 -9.58 44.00 11.66
C ILE A 806 -8.79 45.28 11.45
N PHE A 807 -8.15 45.44 10.29
CA PHE A 807 -7.27 46.58 10.02
C PHE A 807 -7.96 47.77 9.37
N ASN A 808 -9.21 47.62 8.95
CA ASN A 808 -9.93 48.59 8.12
C ASN A 808 -9.10 48.99 6.87
N LYS A 809 -8.61 47.99 6.15
CA LYS A 809 -7.79 48.12 4.94
C LYS A 809 -8.31 47.17 3.86
N ASP A 810 -7.93 47.44 2.62
CA ASP A 810 -8.18 46.55 1.49
C ASP A 810 -6.87 45.84 1.12
N PHE A 811 -6.77 44.57 1.48
CA PHE A 811 -5.61 43.74 1.16
C PHE A 811 -5.82 42.87 -0.07
N ARG A 812 -6.70 43.23 -1.01
CA ARG A 812 -6.86 42.50 -2.27
C ARG A 812 -5.76 42.86 -3.28
N ASN A 813 -5.47 41.95 -4.20
CA ASN A 813 -4.58 42.15 -5.35
C ASN A 813 -3.16 42.63 -4.96
N GLY A 814 -2.58 42.00 -3.95
CA GLY A 814 -1.20 42.22 -3.50
C GLY A 814 -0.63 41.03 -2.74
N HIS A 815 0.65 41.07 -2.39
CA HIS A 815 1.28 40.02 -1.61
C HIS A 815 1.12 40.31 -0.11
N ILE A 816 0.56 39.37 0.64
CA ILE A 816 0.27 39.54 2.07
C ILE A 816 0.99 38.48 2.90
N LEU A 817 1.52 38.91 4.04
CA LEU A 817 2.08 38.07 5.09
C LEU A 817 1.32 38.37 6.39
N VAL A 818 0.80 37.35 7.07
CA VAL A 818 0.00 37.51 8.30
C VAL A 818 0.63 36.73 9.45
N TYR A 819 0.98 37.41 10.53
CA TYR A 819 1.60 36.85 11.73
C TYR A 819 0.63 36.92 12.90
N ILE A 820 0.64 35.91 13.76
CA ILE A 820 -0.05 35.90 15.04
C ILE A 820 0.98 35.56 16.12
N ASP A 821 1.10 36.42 17.13
CA ASP A 821 2.12 36.37 18.19
C ASP A 821 3.55 36.18 17.67
N GLY A 822 3.86 36.89 16.58
CA GLY A 822 5.17 36.81 15.91
C GLY A 822 5.34 35.59 14.99
N ILE A 823 4.46 34.60 15.04
CA ILE A 823 4.49 33.41 14.18
C ILE A 823 3.78 33.73 12.86
N LEU A 824 4.43 33.52 11.73
CA LEU A 824 3.81 33.73 10.43
C LEU A 824 2.92 32.55 10.04
N VAL A 825 1.67 32.85 9.77
CA VAL A 825 0.62 31.87 9.56
C VAL A 825 0.02 31.87 8.17
N PHE A 826 0.27 32.92 7.37
CA PHE A 826 -0.18 33.00 5.98
C PHE A 826 0.78 33.84 5.13
N ASN A 827 1.14 33.35 3.95
CA ASN A 827 2.01 34.05 3.00
C ASN A 827 1.60 33.73 1.56
N ALA A 828 0.89 34.64 0.90
CA ALA A 828 0.43 34.44 -0.47
C ALA A 828 0.11 35.76 -1.17
N THR A 829 0.03 35.70 -2.50
CA THR A 829 -0.64 36.75 -3.28
C THR A 829 -2.15 36.58 -3.13
N THR A 830 -2.81 37.68 -2.80
CA THR A 830 -4.27 37.75 -2.63
C THR A 830 -4.93 38.18 -3.92
N THR A 831 -6.13 37.66 -4.16
CA THR A 831 -6.99 38.07 -5.28
C THR A 831 -8.10 38.99 -4.78
N ASP A 832 -9.15 39.18 -5.57
CA ASP A 832 -10.37 39.84 -5.19
C ASP A 832 -11.33 38.98 -4.34
N ASP A 833 -11.01 37.69 -4.14
CA ASP A 833 -11.79 36.76 -3.32
C ASP A 833 -11.56 36.96 -1.81
N LEU A 834 -12.53 37.60 -1.16
CA LEU A 834 -12.52 37.85 0.28
C LEU A 834 -12.73 36.59 1.14
N THR A 835 -13.11 35.46 0.53
CA THR A 835 -13.30 34.18 1.24
C THR A 835 -12.01 33.38 1.38
N GLN A 836 -10.92 33.83 0.75
CA GLN A 836 -9.60 33.23 0.86
C GLN A 836 -9.23 33.04 2.34
N ILE A 837 -8.98 31.79 2.71
CA ILE A 837 -8.69 31.38 4.09
C ILE A 837 -7.25 31.74 4.40
N ILE A 838 -7.06 32.51 5.47
CA ILE A 838 -5.77 32.91 6.00
C ILE A 838 -5.28 31.85 7.00
N ILE A 839 -6.11 31.47 7.98
CA ILE A 839 -5.80 30.41 8.96
C ILE A 839 -7.06 29.85 9.65
N ASP A 840 -7.00 28.59 10.07
CA ASP A 840 -7.92 27.97 11.04
C ASP A 840 -7.56 28.39 12.47
N LEU A 841 -8.41 29.19 13.11
CA LEU A 841 -8.13 29.82 14.41
C LEU A 841 -8.10 28.83 15.58
N LEU A 842 -8.65 27.62 15.41
CA LEU A 842 -8.48 26.54 16.39
C LEU A 842 -7.03 26.07 16.52
N SER A 843 -6.19 26.30 15.50
CA SER A 843 -4.77 25.92 15.51
C SER A 843 -3.88 26.84 16.36
N LEU A 844 -4.40 27.98 16.85
CA LEU A 844 -3.61 29.03 17.52
C LEU A 844 -3.94 29.31 19.00
N LEU A 845 -4.83 28.52 19.62
CA LEU A 845 -5.35 28.69 20.99
C LEU A 845 -6.28 29.92 21.16
N LEU A 846 -7.15 29.85 22.19
CA LEU A 846 -8.06 30.92 22.62
C LEU A 846 -7.32 31.88 23.55
N GLY A 847 -7.51 33.19 23.38
CA GLY A 847 -6.79 34.16 24.20
C GLY A 847 -6.55 35.50 23.52
N LYS A 848 -5.63 36.28 24.10
CA LYS A 848 -5.19 37.56 23.54
C LYS A 848 -3.97 37.30 22.67
N HIS A 849 -4.00 37.85 21.46
CA HIS A 849 -2.95 37.66 20.47
C HIS A 849 -2.65 38.99 19.78
N GLU A 850 -1.39 39.19 19.41
CA GLU A 850 -1.00 40.24 18.48
C GLU A 850 -1.12 39.70 17.06
N ILE A 851 -1.87 40.37 16.18
CA ILE A 851 -1.88 40.06 14.75
C ILE A 851 -1.15 41.15 13.98
N LYS A 852 -0.21 40.75 13.11
CA LYS A 852 0.58 41.65 12.25
C LYS A 852 0.37 41.27 10.79
N VAL A 853 0.20 42.26 9.92
CA VAL A 853 0.04 42.09 8.47
C VAL A 853 1.08 42.93 7.75
N VAL A 854 1.88 42.30 6.88
CA VAL A 854 2.76 42.97 5.93
C VAL A 854 2.14 42.83 4.54
N PHE A 855 1.81 43.94 3.89
CA PHE A 855 1.14 43.94 2.59
C PHE A 855 1.92 44.76 1.57
N THR A 856 2.27 44.13 0.46
CA THR A 856 2.88 44.75 -0.73
C THR A 856 1.84 44.89 -1.82
N ASP A 857 1.49 46.13 -2.18
CA ASP A 857 0.49 46.40 -3.21
C ASP A 857 1.01 46.08 -4.64
N GLY A 858 0.11 46.10 -5.62
CA GLY A 858 0.45 45.86 -7.03
C GLY A 858 1.42 46.88 -7.66
N ASN A 859 1.72 47.99 -6.96
CA ASN A 859 2.73 48.97 -7.37
C ASN A 859 4.09 48.74 -6.67
N GLY A 860 4.21 47.68 -5.85
CA GLY A 860 5.42 47.33 -5.12
C GLY A 860 5.62 48.07 -3.80
N ASN A 861 4.63 48.81 -3.30
CA ASN A 861 4.73 49.50 -2.02
C ASN A 861 4.36 48.58 -0.86
N THR A 862 5.29 48.38 0.06
CA THR A 862 5.10 47.53 1.25
C THR A 862 4.74 48.36 2.47
N ASN A 863 3.65 47.98 3.15
CA ASN A 863 3.21 48.57 4.41
C ASN A 863 2.99 47.49 5.47
N THR A 864 3.21 47.82 6.73
CA THR A 864 3.01 46.91 7.87
C THR A 864 1.94 47.45 8.82
N TYR A 865 1.08 46.58 9.31
CA TYR A 865 -0.02 46.87 10.21
C TYR A 865 0.01 45.88 11.39
N THR A 866 -0.21 46.35 12.62
CA THR A 866 -0.22 45.50 13.81
C THR A 866 -1.38 45.88 14.70
N GLU A 867 -2.04 44.89 15.32
CA GLU A 867 -3.22 45.09 16.15
C GLU A 867 -3.36 43.98 17.20
N ASN A 868 -3.97 44.29 18.35
CA ASN A 868 -4.20 43.30 19.40
C ASN A 868 -5.64 42.78 19.33
N ILE A 869 -5.79 41.48 19.17
CA ILE A 869 -7.08 40.81 19.07
C ILE A 869 -7.26 39.81 20.22
N THR A 870 -8.51 39.49 20.52
CA THR A 870 -8.89 38.39 21.41
C THR A 870 -9.73 37.41 20.60
N ILE A 871 -9.24 36.18 20.51
CA ILE A 871 -9.84 35.04 19.80
C ILE A 871 -10.65 34.22 20.79
#